data_AF-A0A1B9GMY2-F1
#
_entry.id   AF-A0A1B9GMY2-F1
#
_cell.length_a   1.000
_cell.length_b   1.000
_cell.length_c   1.000
_cell.angle_alpha   90.00
_cell.angle_beta   90.00
_cell.angle_gamma   90.00
#
_symmetry.space_group_name_H-M   'P 1'
#
loop_
_entity.id
_entity.type
_entity.pdbx_description
1 polymer ?
#
loop_
_entity_poly.entity_id
_entity_poly.type
_entity_poly.pdbx_seq_one_letter_code
_entity_poly.pdbx_strand_id
1 'polypeptide(L)'
;MTPSPPSPASSSTPAPAASSSRSTMRKSIKSQPTPKNFASLPRELLAHIAYNVVVDERGNVGSPSALLPLYLTSKIIYDAVCFDNNPQLYHSLFCATFDTAALNRRYQWMKANVAKAPGGAKRKTFDLFADPRSWAFDYRTRWEMSWRLRQVAKVVTIDVPGVCDRDAFVADLWNIWFLLTENDGKNIAWIDRNFDLRACLTAYYRDNLLKESLVPGYPRDTGDKALAAWCSLLAGMDDIGEDTPSDVDEKIFMLRPYVFACAKYDVTYAPWHHRRLPFCPPNCTEHEPDVSIRSKALTYKRFGYTWKRSPPHFILGIFLLFLRLLERQPERVGLKSGSSTFSQTHFNAGSPGLFSTNRMIPSIEHDREWQRNSMCQDPHTSHGLPPLAFRGLIEGFWRGKFLFYDFELYRQILAGNMRGVYTGTFAEQAVEMELKETVIKLPKDKVGGDGSLLLAGYDDEGEDLEEEQRRIKAGYGHELSGDEEVVPEGWTKEILLTGKCRTAWGWAKIRGRVRAWDGLVIFDMTYSRHVMGRWLWRGYIHTGGYLVGRWRDTFTAENLRGYEGAFGMIRAGDPLYPPHFPTRLEDSLGVNQSGPPGPPAPGPGPGGAPSSDGNTAASPVPAPSLGPPSSATGSSPGPGSGGGRPNGDGSGHGRNGTNGNGSRPHA
;
A
#
# COMPACT_ATOMS: atom_id res chain seq x y z
N MET A 1 35.61 -7.14 29.39
CA MET A 1 36.64 -8.19 29.40
C MET A 1 36.22 -9.28 28.43
N THR A 2 36.79 -9.21 27.23
CA THR A 2 36.71 -10.15 26.10
C THR A 2 37.98 -9.87 25.26
N PRO A 3 38.71 -10.89 24.77
CA PRO A 3 40.07 -10.67 24.27
C PRO A 3 40.12 -10.27 22.78
N SER A 4 41.12 -9.46 22.45
CA SER A 4 41.44 -8.92 21.12
C SER A 4 42.10 -9.94 20.17
N PRO A 5 42.02 -9.73 18.84
CA PRO A 5 42.62 -10.62 17.84
C PRO A 5 44.10 -10.28 17.55
N PRO A 6 44.94 -11.25 17.16
CA PRO A 6 46.34 -11.00 16.80
C PRO A 6 46.53 -10.62 15.32
N SER A 7 47.54 -9.80 15.07
CA SER A 7 48.03 -9.32 13.77
C SER A 7 49.12 -10.22 13.15
N PRO A 8 49.47 -10.07 11.86
CA PRO A 8 50.09 -11.11 11.04
C PRO A 8 51.63 -11.08 11.05
N ALA A 9 52.25 -12.24 10.88
CA ALA A 9 53.70 -12.40 10.74
C ALA A 9 54.12 -12.70 9.29
N SER A 10 55.27 -12.13 8.95
CA SER A 10 56.00 -12.04 7.68
C SER A 10 56.38 -13.36 7.02
N SER A 11 56.28 -13.42 5.68
CA SER A 11 56.90 -14.45 4.84
C SER A 11 58.26 -13.99 4.29
N SER A 12 59.30 -14.79 4.55
CA SER A 12 60.61 -14.69 3.90
C SER A 12 60.88 -15.94 3.06
N THR A 13 61.48 -15.70 1.90
CA THR A 13 61.80 -16.64 0.81
C THR A 13 62.98 -17.55 1.16
N PRO A 14 63.08 -18.74 0.53
CA PRO A 14 64.39 -19.19 0.07
C PRO A 14 64.40 -19.75 -1.36
N ALA A 15 65.52 -19.51 -2.05
CA ALA A 15 65.91 -20.07 -3.35
C ALA A 15 66.98 -21.18 -3.14
N PRO A 16 67.53 -21.83 -4.20
CA PRO A 16 67.27 -23.23 -4.49
C PRO A 16 68.50 -24.15 -4.33
N ALA A 17 68.27 -25.45 -4.16
CA ALA A 17 69.32 -26.48 -4.28
C ALA A 17 68.97 -27.49 -5.38
N ALA A 18 69.96 -27.73 -6.23
CA ALA A 18 69.93 -28.55 -7.43
C ALA A 18 69.64 -30.03 -7.16
N SER A 19 68.97 -30.71 -8.10
CA SER A 19 68.98 -32.16 -8.19
C SER A 19 69.25 -32.62 -9.62
N SER A 20 70.22 -33.54 -9.70
CA SER A 20 70.83 -34.07 -10.90
C SER A 20 69.91 -35.02 -11.67
N SER A 21 70.01 -34.94 -12.99
CA SER A 21 69.44 -35.86 -13.97
C SER A 21 69.80 -37.33 -13.71
N ARG A 22 68.79 -38.20 -13.62
CA ARG A 22 68.88 -39.60 -14.06
C ARG A 22 67.75 -39.88 -15.05
N SER A 23 68.16 -40.13 -16.28
CA SER A 23 67.35 -40.62 -17.38
C SER A 23 66.80 -42.01 -17.04
N THR A 24 65.49 -42.10 -16.92
CA THR A 24 64.77 -43.37 -17.03
C THR A 24 63.78 -43.22 -18.17
N MET A 25 64.03 -43.94 -19.28
CA MET A 25 63.08 -44.09 -20.37
C MET A 25 61.75 -44.62 -19.82
N ARG A 26 60.76 -43.75 -19.66
CA ARG A 26 59.36 -44.17 -19.46
C ARG A 26 58.84 -44.64 -20.81
N LYS A 27 58.60 -45.95 -20.94
CA LYS A 27 57.79 -46.52 -22.01
C LYS A 27 56.47 -45.73 -22.08
N SER A 28 56.18 -45.20 -23.26
CA SER A 28 54.89 -44.59 -23.60
C SER A 28 53.80 -45.64 -23.37
N ILE A 29 53.09 -45.53 -22.24
CA ILE A 29 51.83 -46.24 -22.03
C ILE A 29 50.84 -45.54 -22.95
N LYS A 30 50.48 -46.20 -24.06
CA LYS A 30 49.33 -45.79 -24.87
C LYS A 30 48.12 -45.75 -23.93
N SER A 31 47.64 -44.55 -23.60
CA SER A 31 46.41 -44.37 -22.85
C SER A 31 45.30 -45.07 -23.61
N GLN A 32 44.71 -46.13 -23.05
CA GLN A 32 43.51 -46.71 -23.63
C GLN A 32 42.44 -45.60 -23.74
N PRO A 33 41.74 -45.47 -24.87
CA PRO A 33 40.66 -44.51 -24.98
C PRO A 33 39.62 -44.86 -23.92
N THR A 34 39.37 -43.94 -23.00
CA THR A 34 38.24 -44.04 -22.08
C THR A 34 36.98 -44.29 -22.90
N PRO A 35 36.11 -45.25 -22.52
CA PRO A 35 34.90 -45.52 -23.27
C PRO A 35 34.08 -44.23 -23.36
N LYS A 36 33.85 -43.76 -24.60
CA LYS A 36 33.04 -42.59 -24.91
C LYS A 36 31.57 -42.92 -24.64
N ASN A 37 31.17 -42.83 -23.37
CA ASN A 37 29.80 -43.02 -22.95
C ASN A 37 29.17 -41.67 -22.59
N PHE A 38 27.85 -41.63 -22.45
CA PHE A 38 27.11 -40.40 -22.16
C PHE A 38 27.62 -39.68 -20.89
N ALA A 39 28.00 -40.42 -19.85
CA ALA A 39 28.54 -39.86 -18.61
C ALA A 39 29.97 -39.26 -18.76
N SER A 40 30.66 -39.51 -19.87
CA SER A 40 31.97 -38.94 -20.18
C SER A 40 31.91 -37.57 -20.85
N LEU A 41 30.71 -37.05 -21.14
CA LEU A 41 30.52 -35.70 -21.65
C LEU A 41 30.98 -34.65 -20.61
N PRO A 42 31.51 -33.49 -21.06
CA PRO A 42 31.79 -32.35 -20.19
C PRO A 42 30.56 -31.94 -19.35
N ARG A 43 30.79 -31.44 -18.14
CA ARG A 43 29.72 -31.05 -17.19
C ARG A 43 28.78 -30.02 -17.81
N GLU A 44 29.31 -29.11 -18.61
CA GLU A 44 28.58 -28.06 -19.30
C GLU A 44 27.61 -28.65 -20.33
N LEU A 45 28.02 -29.70 -21.06
CA LEU A 45 27.13 -30.39 -22.00
C LEU A 45 26.04 -31.18 -21.28
N LEU A 46 26.38 -31.86 -20.18
CA LEU A 46 25.39 -32.54 -19.34
C LEU A 46 24.38 -31.55 -18.75
N ALA A 47 24.82 -30.36 -18.35
CA ALA A 47 23.96 -29.27 -17.90
C ALA A 47 23.05 -28.76 -19.02
N HIS A 48 23.57 -28.56 -20.24
CA HIS A 48 22.76 -28.19 -21.39
C HIS A 48 21.71 -29.25 -21.74
N ILE A 49 22.07 -30.54 -21.66
CA ILE A 49 21.10 -31.62 -21.85
C ILE A 49 20.02 -31.55 -20.77
N ALA A 50 20.40 -31.40 -19.49
CA ALA A 50 19.45 -31.22 -18.40
C ALA A 50 18.53 -30.00 -18.59
N TYR A 51 19.07 -28.87 -19.07
CA TYR A 51 18.28 -27.69 -19.41
C TYR A 51 17.22 -28.02 -20.46
N ASN A 52 17.60 -28.70 -21.55
CA ASN A 52 16.68 -29.07 -22.63
C ASN A 52 15.72 -30.23 -22.29
N VAL A 53 15.93 -30.92 -21.15
CA VAL A 53 14.93 -31.85 -20.59
C VAL A 53 13.77 -31.09 -19.95
N VAL A 54 14.03 -29.89 -19.43
CA VAL A 54 13.01 -29.05 -18.77
C VAL A 54 12.43 -28.01 -19.72
N VAL A 55 13.24 -27.49 -20.63
CA VAL A 55 12.87 -26.43 -21.59
C VAL A 55 12.84 -27.02 -22.99
N ASP A 56 11.69 -26.96 -23.66
CA ASP A 56 11.54 -27.48 -25.02
C ASP A 56 12.14 -26.54 -26.09
N GLU A 57 12.19 -27.01 -27.34
CA GLU A 57 12.72 -26.24 -28.48
C GLU A 57 11.92 -24.96 -28.77
N ARG A 58 10.67 -24.89 -28.33
CA ARG A 58 9.81 -23.70 -28.47
C ARG A 58 9.99 -22.73 -27.30
N GLY A 59 10.82 -23.07 -26.31
CA GLY A 59 11.06 -22.29 -25.11
C GLY A 59 10.00 -22.48 -24.01
N ASN A 60 9.11 -23.46 -24.13
CA ASN A 60 8.18 -23.78 -23.05
C ASN A 60 8.91 -24.47 -21.92
N VAL A 61 8.67 -24.01 -20.70
CA VAL A 61 9.32 -24.53 -19.50
C VAL A 61 8.38 -25.49 -18.77
N GLY A 62 8.84 -26.73 -18.59
CA GLY A 62 8.20 -27.74 -17.76
C GLY A 62 8.65 -27.69 -16.29
N SER A 63 8.21 -28.68 -15.51
CA SER A 63 8.61 -28.83 -14.11
C SER A 63 10.05 -29.36 -14.00
N PRO A 64 10.86 -28.87 -13.04
CA PRO A 64 12.20 -29.42 -12.78
C PRO A 64 12.17 -30.88 -12.32
N SER A 65 11.01 -31.42 -11.94
CA SER A 65 10.84 -32.86 -11.70
C SER A 65 11.12 -33.72 -12.94
N ALA A 66 11.07 -33.14 -14.15
CA ALA A 66 11.48 -33.81 -15.38
C ALA A 66 12.96 -34.22 -15.39
N LEU A 67 13.79 -33.66 -14.51
CA LEU A 67 15.19 -34.06 -14.34
C LEU A 67 15.36 -35.39 -13.58
N LEU A 68 14.31 -35.87 -12.91
CA LEU A 68 14.40 -37.08 -12.08
C LEU A 68 14.88 -38.31 -12.84
N PRO A 69 14.36 -38.65 -14.04
CA PRO A 69 14.90 -39.77 -14.83
C PRO A 69 16.39 -39.60 -15.15
N LEU A 70 16.83 -38.39 -15.49
CA LEU A 70 18.24 -38.10 -15.78
C LEU A 70 19.13 -38.31 -14.55
N TYR A 71 18.69 -37.84 -13.37
CA TYR A 71 19.39 -38.08 -12.10
C TYR A 71 19.57 -39.57 -11.79
N LEU A 72 18.60 -40.40 -12.16
CA LEU A 72 18.61 -41.84 -11.88
C LEU A 72 19.47 -42.66 -12.87
N THR A 73 19.98 -42.05 -13.94
CA THR A 73 20.79 -42.77 -14.95
C THR A 73 22.21 -43.09 -14.49
N SER A 74 22.86 -42.20 -13.73
CA SER A 74 24.26 -42.35 -13.31
C SER A 74 24.61 -41.41 -12.16
N LYS A 75 25.41 -41.90 -11.19
CA LYS A 75 25.96 -41.08 -10.11
C LYS A 75 26.84 -39.92 -10.63
N ILE A 76 27.57 -40.14 -11.72
CA ILE A 76 28.42 -39.11 -12.34
C ILE A 76 27.55 -38.01 -12.96
N ILE A 77 26.47 -38.40 -13.63
CA ILE A 77 25.53 -37.45 -14.25
C ILE A 77 24.82 -36.67 -13.14
N TYR A 78 24.30 -37.36 -12.12
CA TYR A 78 23.72 -36.72 -10.94
C TYR A 78 24.66 -35.69 -10.32
N ASP A 79 25.91 -36.05 -10.03
CA ASP A 79 26.91 -35.14 -9.46
C ASP A 79 27.19 -33.92 -10.36
N ALA A 80 27.08 -34.08 -11.68
CA ALA A 80 27.29 -33.01 -12.64
C ALA A 80 26.10 -32.05 -12.78
N VAL A 81 24.87 -32.49 -12.51
CA VAL A 81 23.64 -31.69 -12.76
C VAL A 81 22.82 -31.36 -11.51
N CYS A 82 23.12 -31.93 -10.35
CA CYS A 82 22.36 -31.70 -9.14
C CYS A 82 22.47 -30.24 -8.64
N PHE A 83 21.50 -29.84 -7.82
CA PHE A 83 21.33 -28.49 -7.30
C PHE A 83 22.60 -27.92 -6.66
N ASP A 84 23.19 -28.67 -5.74
CA ASP A 84 24.31 -28.19 -4.93
C ASP A 84 25.60 -28.02 -5.76
N ASN A 85 25.79 -28.87 -6.77
CA ASN A 85 27.01 -28.89 -7.58
C ASN A 85 26.91 -28.10 -8.89
N ASN A 86 25.71 -27.75 -9.34
CA ASN A 86 25.51 -27.02 -10.60
C ASN A 86 24.50 -25.87 -10.48
N PRO A 87 24.79 -24.82 -9.69
CA PRO A 87 23.90 -23.67 -9.55
C PRO A 87 23.69 -22.89 -10.86
N GLN A 88 24.62 -23.01 -11.82
CA GLN A 88 24.49 -22.35 -13.13
C GLN A 88 23.34 -22.92 -13.97
N LEU A 89 23.10 -24.23 -13.90
CA LEU A 89 21.95 -24.85 -14.54
C LEU A 89 20.64 -24.25 -14.00
N TYR A 90 20.48 -24.15 -12.68
CA TYR A 90 19.25 -23.64 -12.07
C TYR A 90 19.08 -22.14 -12.20
N HIS A 91 20.17 -21.38 -12.30
CA HIS A 91 20.12 -19.98 -12.73
C HIS A 91 19.58 -19.88 -14.17
N SER A 92 20.06 -20.72 -15.09
CA SER A 92 19.58 -20.73 -16.48
C SER A 92 18.10 -21.12 -16.55
N LEU A 93 17.69 -22.13 -15.77
CA LEU A 93 16.28 -22.53 -15.64
C LEU A 93 15.43 -21.39 -15.05
N PHE A 94 15.92 -20.67 -14.05
CA PHE A 94 15.22 -19.49 -13.51
C PHE A 94 14.93 -18.47 -14.61
N CYS A 95 15.94 -18.09 -15.39
CA CYS A 95 15.80 -17.11 -16.46
C CYS A 95 14.89 -17.60 -17.60
N ALA A 96 14.83 -18.91 -17.83
CA ALA A 96 13.86 -19.51 -18.75
C ALA A 96 12.43 -19.40 -18.21
N THR A 97 12.21 -19.74 -16.93
CA THR A 97 10.89 -19.83 -16.28
C THR A 97 10.27 -18.49 -15.94
N PHE A 98 11.07 -17.51 -15.48
CA PHE A 98 10.57 -16.27 -14.87
C PHE A 98 11.01 -15.02 -15.63
N ASP A 99 10.26 -13.94 -15.46
CA ASP A 99 10.62 -12.62 -15.95
C ASP A 99 11.75 -12.02 -15.10
N THR A 100 12.79 -11.49 -15.77
CA THR A 100 13.98 -10.91 -15.12
C THR A 100 14.18 -9.43 -15.39
N ALA A 101 13.41 -8.84 -16.30
CA ALA A 101 13.60 -7.45 -16.73
C ALA A 101 13.41 -6.46 -15.56
N ALA A 102 12.34 -6.63 -14.77
CA ALA A 102 12.09 -5.82 -13.59
C ALA A 102 13.23 -5.91 -12.56
N LEU A 103 13.73 -7.12 -12.32
CA LEU A 103 14.86 -7.35 -11.41
C LEU A 103 16.10 -6.58 -11.85
N ASN A 104 16.44 -6.67 -13.13
CA ASN A 104 17.57 -5.96 -13.70
C ASN A 104 17.41 -4.44 -13.58
N ARG A 105 16.26 -3.88 -13.94
CA ARG A 105 15.99 -2.43 -13.82
C ARG A 105 16.12 -1.93 -12.38
N ARG A 106 15.49 -2.65 -11.43
CA ARG A 106 15.51 -2.31 -9.99
C ARG A 106 16.92 -2.40 -9.40
N TYR A 107 17.69 -3.42 -9.79
CA TYR A 107 19.07 -3.56 -9.35
C TYR A 107 19.97 -2.43 -9.88
N GLN A 108 19.86 -2.07 -11.16
CA GLN A 108 20.61 -0.94 -11.71
C GLN A 108 20.24 0.37 -11.01
N TRP A 109 18.94 0.58 -10.75
CA TRP A 109 18.48 1.74 -9.98
C TRP A 109 19.08 1.77 -8.57
N MET A 110 19.12 0.63 -7.86
CA MET A 110 19.72 0.53 -6.53
C MET A 110 21.23 0.83 -6.57
N LYS A 111 21.96 0.31 -7.55
CA LYS A 111 23.39 0.64 -7.71
C LYS A 111 23.61 2.14 -7.90
N ALA A 112 22.75 2.80 -8.67
CA ALA A 112 22.87 4.24 -8.95
C ALA A 112 22.54 5.11 -7.73
N ASN A 113 21.55 4.72 -6.92
CA ASN A 113 20.97 5.57 -5.87
C ASN A 113 21.40 5.20 -4.44
N VAL A 114 21.71 3.93 -4.15
CA VAL A 114 22.06 3.47 -2.78
C VAL A 114 23.58 3.36 -2.57
N ALA A 115 24.36 3.14 -3.63
CA ALA A 115 25.82 3.04 -3.52
C ALA A 115 26.52 4.37 -3.20
N LYS A 116 25.79 5.50 -3.30
CA LYS A 116 26.27 6.85 -2.95
C LYS A 116 25.93 7.12 -1.48
N ALA A 117 26.84 6.82 -0.57
CA ALA A 117 26.68 7.23 0.83
C ALA A 117 26.78 8.76 0.97
N PRO A 118 26.08 9.38 1.93
CA PRO A 118 26.38 10.75 2.34
C PRO A 118 27.86 10.80 2.79
N GLY A 119 28.66 11.66 2.15
CA GLY A 119 30.12 11.75 2.38
C GLY A 119 31.00 11.09 1.31
N GLY A 120 30.46 10.63 0.18
CA GLY A 120 31.26 10.25 -1.00
C GLY A 120 32.00 8.91 -0.92
N ALA A 121 31.92 8.20 0.20
CA ALA A 121 32.48 6.86 0.32
C ALA A 121 31.64 5.86 -0.50
N LYS A 122 32.26 5.23 -1.51
CA LYS A 122 31.65 4.09 -2.23
C LYS A 122 31.44 2.96 -1.24
N ARG A 123 30.21 2.73 -0.80
CA ARG A 123 29.87 1.52 -0.03
C ARG A 123 30.10 0.34 -0.97
N LYS A 124 30.90 -0.66 -0.56
CA LYS A 124 31.04 -1.91 -1.32
C LYS A 124 29.63 -2.51 -1.48
N THR A 125 29.07 -2.36 -2.68
CA THR A 125 27.77 -2.94 -3.02
C THR A 125 28.01 -4.41 -3.31
N PHE A 126 27.41 -5.27 -2.50
CA PHE A 126 27.37 -6.70 -2.75
C PHE A 126 26.57 -6.94 -4.03
N ASP A 127 27.21 -7.52 -5.05
CA ASP A 127 26.53 -7.87 -6.30
C ASP A 127 25.74 -9.16 -6.11
N LEU A 128 24.49 -9.03 -5.66
CA LEU A 128 23.58 -10.14 -5.40
C LEU A 128 23.41 -11.06 -6.61
N PHE A 129 23.53 -10.51 -7.82
CA PHE A 129 23.25 -11.23 -9.05
C PHE A 129 24.50 -11.83 -9.71
N ALA A 130 25.68 -11.59 -9.14
CA ALA A 130 26.93 -12.19 -9.62
C ALA A 130 27.09 -13.66 -9.23
N ASP A 131 26.47 -14.12 -8.13
CA ASP A 131 26.51 -15.53 -7.72
C ASP A 131 25.30 -16.31 -8.27
N PRO A 132 25.49 -17.30 -9.16
CA PRO A 132 24.42 -18.16 -9.66
C PRO A 132 23.66 -18.90 -8.56
N ARG A 133 24.30 -19.16 -7.40
CA ARG A 133 23.65 -19.84 -6.27
C ARG A 133 22.44 -19.05 -5.76
N SER A 134 22.53 -17.72 -5.74
CA SER A 134 21.42 -16.87 -5.32
C SER A 134 20.18 -17.08 -6.19
N TRP A 135 20.35 -17.13 -7.51
CA TRP A 135 19.28 -17.41 -8.46
C TRP A 135 18.73 -18.84 -8.31
N ALA A 136 19.61 -19.82 -8.13
CA ALA A 136 19.23 -21.20 -7.88
C ALA A 136 18.36 -21.33 -6.62
N PHE A 137 18.71 -20.63 -5.52
CA PHE A 137 17.90 -20.61 -4.32
C PHE A 137 16.51 -20.00 -4.55
N ASP A 138 16.40 -18.87 -5.26
CA ASP A 138 15.09 -18.26 -5.57
C ASP A 138 14.24 -19.19 -6.45
N TYR A 139 14.87 -19.88 -7.41
CA TYR A 139 14.22 -20.90 -8.24
C TYR A 139 13.60 -22.01 -7.38
N ARG A 140 14.39 -22.59 -6.49
CA ARG A 140 13.93 -23.63 -5.55
C ARG A 140 12.79 -23.12 -4.66
N THR A 141 12.94 -21.93 -4.08
CA THR A 141 11.92 -21.34 -3.19
C THR A 141 10.58 -21.16 -3.89
N ARG A 142 10.55 -20.70 -5.16
CA ARG A 142 9.30 -20.55 -5.92
C ARG A 142 8.62 -21.89 -6.20
N TRP A 143 9.39 -22.94 -6.52
CA TRP A 143 8.82 -24.27 -6.73
C TRP A 143 8.27 -24.88 -5.43
N GLU A 144 8.98 -24.74 -4.31
CA GLU A 144 8.51 -25.16 -2.98
C GLU A 144 7.23 -24.41 -2.57
N MET A 145 7.18 -23.10 -2.81
CA MET A 145 5.97 -22.27 -2.64
C MET A 145 4.82 -22.83 -3.48
N SER A 146 5.03 -23.10 -4.77
CA SER A 146 3.96 -23.61 -5.65
C SER A 146 3.34 -24.90 -5.11
N TRP A 147 4.17 -25.80 -4.53
CA TRP A 147 3.70 -27.05 -3.96
C TRP A 147 2.84 -26.81 -2.71
N ARG A 148 3.28 -25.93 -1.80
CA ARG A 148 2.49 -25.55 -0.61
C ARG A 148 1.16 -24.93 -1.01
N LEU A 149 1.18 -23.96 -1.93
CA LEU A 149 -0.01 -23.25 -2.37
C LEU A 149 -1.01 -24.17 -3.10
N ARG A 150 -0.56 -25.19 -3.83
CA ARG A 150 -1.45 -26.25 -4.33
C ARG A 150 -2.19 -26.97 -3.21
N GLN A 151 -1.54 -27.24 -2.08
CA GLN A 151 -2.23 -27.87 -0.95
C GLN A 151 -3.23 -26.91 -0.31
N VAL A 152 -2.83 -25.66 -0.06
CA VAL A 152 -3.72 -24.61 0.46
C VAL A 152 -4.97 -24.45 -0.41
N ALA A 153 -4.81 -24.35 -1.72
CA ALA A 153 -5.94 -24.24 -2.66
C ALA A 153 -6.85 -25.48 -2.62
N LYS A 154 -6.28 -26.68 -2.48
CA LYS A 154 -7.04 -27.93 -2.43
C LYS A 154 -7.89 -28.06 -1.17
N VAL A 155 -7.37 -27.63 -0.01
CA VAL A 155 -8.09 -27.74 1.28
C VAL A 155 -8.84 -26.47 1.67
N VAL A 156 -8.58 -25.36 0.96
CA VAL A 156 -9.17 -24.03 1.16
C VAL A 156 -8.96 -23.50 2.60
N THR A 157 -7.76 -23.74 3.15
CA THR A 157 -7.30 -23.17 4.41
C THR A 157 -5.80 -22.92 4.37
N ILE A 158 -5.34 -21.88 5.06
CA ILE A 158 -3.90 -21.55 5.13
C ILE A 158 -3.13 -22.43 6.13
N ASP A 159 -3.82 -23.04 7.09
CA ASP A 159 -3.22 -23.91 8.11
C ASP A 159 -3.34 -25.37 7.67
N VAL A 160 -2.32 -25.83 6.94
CA VAL A 160 -2.22 -27.19 6.42
C VAL A 160 -1.14 -27.93 7.23
N PRO A 161 -1.50 -28.87 8.11
CA PRO A 161 -0.57 -29.51 9.03
C PRO A 161 0.68 -30.08 8.34
N GLY A 162 1.86 -29.62 8.77
CA GLY A 162 3.16 -30.05 8.24
C GLY A 162 3.50 -29.51 6.85
N VAL A 163 2.66 -28.68 6.25
CA VAL A 163 2.82 -28.15 4.89
C VAL A 163 2.90 -26.63 4.88
N CYS A 164 1.93 -25.97 5.51
CA CYS A 164 1.80 -24.52 5.51
C CYS A 164 1.20 -24.07 6.84
N ASP A 165 1.87 -23.14 7.50
CA ASP A 165 1.33 -22.38 8.62
C ASP A 165 1.23 -20.90 8.23
N ARG A 166 0.83 -20.05 9.18
CA ARG A 166 0.70 -18.60 8.93
C ARG A 166 2.03 -17.97 8.47
N ASP A 167 3.15 -18.32 9.10
CA ASP A 167 4.44 -17.69 8.81
C ASP A 167 4.96 -18.10 7.42
N ALA A 168 4.80 -19.37 7.06
CA ALA A 168 5.08 -19.88 5.73
C ALA A 168 4.20 -19.22 4.68
N PHE A 169 2.90 -19.06 4.95
CA PHE A 169 1.99 -18.39 4.03
C PHE A 169 2.35 -16.92 3.82
N VAL A 170 2.77 -16.19 4.87
CA VAL A 170 3.24 -14.80 4.75
C VAL A 170 4.52 -14.70 3.94
N ALA A 171 5.45 -15.65 4.09
CA ALA A 171 6.63 -15.74 3.23
C ALA A 171 6.23 -16.01 1.76
N ASP A 172 5.20 -16.81 1.53
CA ASP A 172 4.68 -17.10 0.19
C ASP A 172 3.95 -15.89 -0.42
N LEU A 173 3.23 -15.09 0.38
CA LEU A 173 2.65 -13.82 -0.07
C LEU A 173 3.71 -12.82 -0.57
N TRP A 174 4.89 -12.78 0.04
CA TRP A 174 6.00 -11.99 -0.50
C TRP A 174 6.43 -12.48 -1.89
N ASN A 175 6.56 -13.79 -2.07
CA ASN A 175 6.94 -14.38 -3.35
C ASN A 175 5.86 -14.15 -4.42
N ILE A 176 4.58 -14.24 -4.08
CA ILE A 176 3.46 -13.88 -4.96
C ILE A 176 3.55 -12.40 -5.34
N TRP A 177 3.76 -11.51 -4.37
CA TRP A 177 3.90 -10.08 -4.64
C TRP A 177 5.06 -9.78 -5.59
N PHE A 178 6.22 -10.46 -5.44
CA PHE A 178 7.32 -10.34 -6.39
C PHE A 178 6.95 -10.87 -7.77
N LEU A 179 6.32 -12.04 -7.87
CA LEU A 179 5.89 -12.60 -9.16
C LEU A 179 4.94 -11.66 -9.89
N LEU A 180 3.97 -11.07 -9.19
CA LEU A 180 3.00 -10.12 -9.77
C LEU A 180 3.66 -8.80 -10.17
N THR A 181 4.48 -8.19 -9.30
CA THR A 181 5.12 -6.90 -9.61
C THR A 181 6.29 -6.99 -10.58
N GLU A 182 6.83 -8.18 -10.80
CA GLU A 182 7.90 -8.46 -11.76
C GLU A 182 7.36 -9.10 -13.05
N ASN A 183 6.04 -9.21 -13.21
CA ASN A 183 5.42 -9.87 -14.34
C ASN A 183 5.50 -9.03 -15.62
N ASP A 184 6.11 -9.62 -16.65
CA ASP A 184 6.06 -9.15 -18.04
C ASP A 184 5.48 -10.23 -18.97
N GLY A 185 4.90 -11.30 -18.39
CA GLY A 185 4.11 -12.32 -19.07
C GLY A 185 4.42 -13.75 -18.61
N LYS A 186 5.69 -14.06 -18.30
CA LYS A 186 6.07 -15.41 -17.88
C LYS A 186 5.58 -15.73 -16.47
N ASN A 187 5.70 -14.77 -15.54
CA ASN A 187 5.38 -15.02 -14.14
C ASN A 187 3.90 -15.37 -13.94
N ILE A 188 2.98 -14.65 -14.58
CA ILE A 188 1.55 -14.94 -14.47
C ILE A 188 1.20 -16.28 -15.14
N ALA A 189 1.76 -16.55 -16.32
CA ALA A 189 1.57 -17.84 -17.00
C ALA A 189 2.10 -19.00 -16.14
N TRP A 190 3.16 -18.79 -15.37
CA TRP A 190 3.66 -19.77 -14.42
C TRP A 190 2.73 -19.94 -13.22
N ILE A 191 2.19 -18.86 -12.63
CA ILE A 191 1.20 -18.94 -11.54
C ILE A 191 0.00 -19.78 -11.98
N ASP A 192 -0.65 -19.39 -13.09
CA ASP A 192 -1.89 -19.99 -13.59
C ASP A 192 -1.75 -21.49 -13.88
N ARG A 193 -0.56 -21.93 -14.31
CA ARG A 193 -0.27 -23.35 -14.58
C ARG A 193 0.00 -24.17 -13.32
N ASN A 194 0.46 -23.55 -12.24
CA ASN A 194 1.04 -24.27 -11.11
C ASN A 194 0.18 -24.31 -9.85
N PHE A 195 -0.68 -23.33 -9.60
CA PHE A 195 -1.61 -23.33 -8.47
C PHE A 195 -2.75 -22.33 -8.66
N ASP A 196 -3.87 -22.55 -7.97
CA ASP A 196 -5.01 -21.64 -7.98
C ASP A 196 -4.79 -20.48 -6.99
N LEU A 197 -4.27 -19.36 -7.49
CA LEU A 197 -4.03 -18.16 -6.69
C LEU A 197 -5.32 -17.61 -6.07
N ARG A 198 -6.45 -17.69 -6.78
CA ARG A 198 -7.74 -17.20 -6.28
C ARG A 198 -8.18 -18.01 -5.07
N ALA A 199 -8.11 -19.33 -5.14
CA ALA A 199 -8.44 -20.20 -4.00
C ALA A 199 -7.51 -19.93 -2.80
N CYS A 200 -6.21 -19.70 -3.01
CA CYS A 200 -5.28 -19.34 -1.95
C CYS A 200 -5.64 -18.01 -1.26
N LEU A 201 -5.96 -16.98 -2.05
CA LEU A 201 -6.35 -15.67 -1.51
C LEU A 201 -7.72 -15.73 -0.80
N THR A 202 -8.66 -16.53 -1.32
CA THR A 202 -9.95 -16.79 -0.66
C THR A 202 -9.77 -17.51 0.68
N ALA A 203 -8.86 -18.48 0.76
CA ALA A 203 -8.54 -19.15 2.02
C ALA A 203 -8.03 -18.15 3.06
N TYR A 204 -7.09 -17.28 2.69
CA TYR A 204 -6.59 -16.23 3.58
C TYR A 204 -7.66 -15.21 3.98
N TYR A 205 -8.51 -14.79 3.03
CA TYR A 205 -9.63 -13.89 3.29
C TYR A 205 -10.54 -14.45 4.40
N ARG A 206 -10.96 -15.72 4.27
CA ARG A 206 -11.84 -16.39 5.24
C ARG A 206 -11.15 -16.65 6.57
N ASP A 207 -9.91 -17.14 6.56
CA ASP A 207 -9.20 -17.56 7.77
C ASP A 207 -8.64 -16.41 8.60
N ASN A 208 -8.43 -15.23 8.02
CA ASN A 208 -7.81 -14.10 8.72
C ASN A 208 -8.67 -12.84 8.67
N LEU A 209 -8.90 -12.27 7.48
CA LEU A 209 -9.54 -10.95 7.35
C LEU A 209 -10.98 -10.94 7.86
N LEU A 210 -11.80 -11.93 7.44
CA LEU A 210 -13.19 -12.03 7.86
C LEU A 210 -13.31 -12.39 9.34
N LYS A 211 -12.63 -13.47 9.77
CA LYS A 211 -12.65 -13.93 11.18
C LYS A 211 -12.21 -12.84 12.16
N GLU A 212 -11.15 -12.08 11.87
CA GLU A 212 -10.70 -10.99 12.77
C GLU A 212 -11.69 -9.82 12.81
N SER A 213 -12.43 -9.57 11.74
CA SER A 213 -13.41 -8.48 11.69
C SER A 213 -14.66 -8.76 12.52
N LEU A 214 -14.90 -10.01 12.89
CA LEU A 214 -15.97 -10.42 13.81
C LEU A 214 -15.59 -10.21 15.29
N VAL A 215 -14.31 -9.94 15.59
CA VAL A 215 -13.85 -9.67 16.96
C VAL A 215 -14.20 -8.23 17.35
N PRO A 216 -14.81 -7.99 18.54
CA PRO A 216 -15.10 -6.63 19.00
C PRO A 216 -13.83 -5.77 19.07
N GLY A 217 -13.87 -4.59 18.45
CA GLY A 217 -12.73 -3.68 18.42
C GLY A 217 -12.44 -3.17 17.02
N TYR A 218 -11.34 -2.45 16.88
CA TYR A 218 -10.79 -2.12 15.56
C TYR A 218 -9.82 -3.23 15.15
N PRO A 219 -10.01 -3.84 13.96
CA PRO A 219 -9.12 -4.90 13.50
C PRO A 219 -7.69 -4.39 13.29
N ARG A 220 -6.69 -5.27 13.31
CA ARG A 220 -5.29 -4.81 13.22
C ARG A 220 -4.89 -4.46 11.80
N ASP A 221 -4.07 -3.42 11.65
CA ASP A 221 -3.28 -3.15 10.44
C ASP A 221 -1.97 -3.92 10.54
N THR A 222 -1.80 -4.92 9.67
CA THR A 222 -0.63 -5.83 9.67
C THR A 222 -0.12 -6.06 8.26
N GLY A 223 1.18 -6.29 8.12
CA GLY A 223 1.81 -6.36 6.79
C GLY A 223 1.45 -7.61 5.97
N ASP A 224 1.00 -8.70 6.60
CA ASP A 224 0.40 -9.85 5.92
C ASP A 224 -0.91 -9.47 5.21
N LYS A 225 -1.77 -8.67 5.87
CA LYS A 225 -2.99 -8.13 5.25
C LYS A 225 -2.67 -7.15 4.13
N ALA A 226 -1.61 -6.35 4.31
CA ALA A 226 -1.09 -5.47 3.27
C ALA A 226 -0.75 -6.27 2.00
N LEU A 227 0.07 -7.33 2.14
CA LEU A 227 0.46 -8.17 1.02
C LEU A 227 -0.74 -8.85 0.36
N ALA A 228 -1.67 -9.42 1.15
CA ALA A 228 -2.85 -10.06 0.60
C ALA A 228 -3.75 -9.09 -0.18
N ALA A 229 -4.05 -7.91 0.38
CA ALA A 229 -4.86 -6.89 -0.27
C ALA A 229 -4.23 -6.43 -1.60
N TRP A 230 -2.92 -6.17 -1.60
CA TRP A 230 -2.22 -5.76 -2.81
C TRP A 230 -2.06 -6.91 -3.82
N CYS A 231 -1.84 -8.16 -3.39
CA CYS A 231 -1.83 -9.30 -4.30
C CYS A 231 -3.20 -9.47 -4.99
N SER A 232 -4.31 -9.33 -4.26
CA SER A 232 -5.66 -9.33 -4.84
C SER A 232 -5.85 -8.22 -5.87
N LEU A 233 -5.44 -6.98 -5.55
CA LEU A 233 -5.53 -5.85 -6.50
C LEU A 233 -4.66 -6.07 -7.74
N LEU A 234 -3.42 -6.53 -7.58
CA LEU A 234 -2.45 -6.71 -8.66
C LEU A 234 -2.79 -7.88 -9.59
N ALA A 235 -3.34 -8.97 -9.04
CA ALA A 235 -3.80 -10.12 -9.80
C ALA A 235 -5.19 -9.90 -10.44
N GLY A 236 -5.84 -8.79 -10.10
CA GLY A 236 -7.21 -8.51 -10.47
C GLY A 236 -8.23 -9.49 -9.90
N MET A 237 -7.99 -9.93 -8.69
CA MET A 237 -8.84 -10.85 -7.92
C MET A 237 -9.44 -10.15 -6.70
N ASP A 238 -9.74 -8.86 -6.80
CA ASP A 238 -10.30 -8.07 -5.70
C ASP A 238 -11.82 -8.24 -5.51
N ASP A 239 -12.47 -9.07 -6.33
CA ASP A 239 -13.86 -9.50 -6.23
C ASP A 239 -14.07 -10.70 -5.28
N ILE A 240 -13.02 -11.21 -4.64
CA ILE A 240 -13.13 -12.29 -3.64
C ILE A 240 -14.11 -11.89 -2.53
N GLY A 241 -15.05 -12.79 -2.19
CA GLY A 241 -16.08 -12.52 -1.20
C GLY A 241 -17.21 -11.64 -1.73
N GLU A 242 -17.53 -11.75 -3.01
CA GLU A 242 -18.67 -11.06 -3.65
C GLU A 242 -19.60 -12.05 -4.40
N ASP A 243 -19.51 -13.35 -4.10
CA ASP A 243 -20.25 -14.40 -4.82
C ASP A 243 -21.76 -14.32 -4.56
N THR A 244 -22.15 -13.95 -3.34
CA THR A 244 -23.56 -13.78 -2.94
C THR A 244 -23.82 -12.41 -2.33
N PRO A 245 -25.10 -11.97 -2.30
CA PRO A 245 -25.55 -10.83 -1.51
C PRO A 245 -24.99 -10.77 -0.08
N SER A 246 -24.95 -11.91 0.61
CA SER A 246 -24.46 -12.00 1.99
C SER A 246 -22.95 -11.79 2.05
N ASP A 247 -22.19 -12.36 1.10
CA ASP A 247 -20.73 -12.18 1.05
C ASP A 247 -20.37 -10.71 0.84
N VAL A 248 -21.13 -10.01 -0.01
CA VAL A 248 -20.97 -8.56 -0.24
C VAL A 248 -21.19 -7.78 1.05
N ASP A 249 -22.26 -8.06 1.79
CA ASP A 249 -22.56 -7.39 3.06
C ASP A 249 -21.48 -7.64 4.12
N GLU A 250 -20.98 -8.89 4.21
CA GLU A 250 -19.85 -9.25 5.07
C GLU A 250 -18.56 -8.52 4.68
N LYS A 251 -18.28 -8.43 3.38
CA LYS A 251 -17.11 -7.73 2.86
C LYS A 251 -17.19 -6.23 3.13
N ILE A 252 -18.35 -5.62 2.93
CA ILE A 252 -18.60 -4.21 3.31
C ILE A 252 -18.34 -4.04 4.81
N PHE A 253 -18.95 -4.88 5.65
CA PHE A 253 -18.77 -4.82 7.11
C PHE A 253 -17.29 -4.91 7.51
N MET A 254 -16.55 -5.83 6.88
CA MET A 254 -15.11 -6.07 7.12
C MET A 254 -14.22 -4.89 6.70
N LEU A 255 -14.50 -4.23 5.57
CA LEU A 255 -13.66 -3.14 5.04
C LEU A 255 -13.89 -1.80 5.74
N ARG A 256 -15.12 -1.52 6.17
CA ARG A 256 -15.53 -0.21 6.71
C ARG A 256 -14.68 0.34 7.84
N PRO A 257 -14.22 -0.46 8.83
CA PRO A 257 -13.35 0.04 9.89
C PRO A 257 -12.08 0.70 9.36
N TYR A 258 -11.40 0.07 8.40
CA TYR A 258 -10.17 0.60 7.82
C TYR A 258 -10.41 1.88 7.02
N VAL A 259 -11.57 1.99 6.36
CA VAL A 259 -11.96 3.15 5.55
C VAL A 259 -12.32 4.35 6.43
N PHE A 260 -13.16 4.13 7.44
CA PHE A 260 -13.82 5.23 8.14
C PHE A 260 -13.35 5.48 9.58
N ALA A 261 -12.60 4.58 10.21
CA ALA A 261 -11.99 4.86 11.52
C ALA A 261 -10.73 5.72 11.36
N CYS A 262 -10.91 6.95 10.86
CA CYS A 262 -9.80 7.81 10.46
C CYS A 262 -8.83 8.12 11.60
N ALA A 263 -9.34 8.28 12.82
CA ALA A 263 -8.50 8.48 14.00
C ALA A 263 -7.65 7.27 14.40
N LYS A 264 -7.99 6.06 13.92
CA LYS A 264 -7.32 4.80 14.30
C LYS A 264 -6.21 4.40 13.34
N TYR A 265 -6.44 4.52 12.03
CA TYR A 265 -5.51 4.05 11.01
C TYR A 265 -4.81 5.22 10.31
N ASP A 266 -3.50 5.14 10.19
CA ASP A 266 -2.69 6.09 9.42
C ASP A 266 -2.68 5.70 7.94
N VAL A 267 -2.42 6.67 7.06
CA VAL A 267 -2.31 6.51 5.61
C VAL A 267 -0.93 6.90 5.09
N THR A 268 0.02 7.20 5.98
CA THR A 268 1.34 7.75 5.63
C THR A 268 2.51 6.84 6.00
N TYR A 269 3.59 6.84 5.20
CA TYR A 269 4.81 6.07 5.49
C TYR A 269 5.61 6.68 6.66
N ALA A 270 5.51 7.99 6.83
CA ALA A 270 5.99 8.76 7.97
C ALA A 270 4.95 9.85 8.31
N PRO A 271 4.85 10.30 9.57
CA PRO A 271 3.81 11.25 9.96
C PRO A 271 3.86 12.52 9.10
N TRP A 272 2.68 12.98 8.66
CA TRP A 272 2.56 14.05 7.67
C TRP A 272 2.93 15.44 8.22
N HIS A 273 2.88 15.64 9.54
CA HIS A 273 3.26 16.88 10.22
C HIS A 273 4.78 17.12 10.21
N HIS A 274 5.56 16.20 9.65
CA HIS A 274 7.01 16.35 9.49
C HIS A 274 7.37 16.66 8.03
N ARG A 275 7.97 17.84 7.84
CA ARG A 275 8.46 18.35 6.55
C ARG A 275 9.73 17.65 6.07
N ARG A 276 10.63 17.35 7.01
CA ARG A 276 12.00 16.91 6.75
C ARG A 276 12.26 15.54 7.37
N LEU A 277 12.83 14.65 6.58
CA LEU A 277 13.15 13.27 6.91
C LEU A 277 14.52 12.91 6.28
N PRO A 278 15.29 11.98 6.85
CA PRO A 278 14.98 11.18 8.04
C PRO A 278 15.03 11.99 9.36
N PHE A 279 14.41 11.45 10.40
CA PHE A 279 14.54 11.98 11.76
C PHE A 279 15.95 11.77 12.32
N CYS A 280 16.22 12.41 13.45
CA CYS A 280 17.35 12.02 14.27
C CYS A 280 17.27 10.53 14.62
N PRO A 281 18.40 9.84 14.82
CA PRO A 281 18.40 8.46 15.27
C PRO A 281 17.52 8.27 16.52
N PRO A 282 16.87 7.11 16.73
CA PRO A 282 15.96 6.90 17.87
C PRO A 282 16.59 7.10 19.25
N ASN A 283 17.93 7.07 19.34
CA ASN A 283 18.72 7.31 20.54
C ASN A 283 19.25 8.75 20.64
N CYS A 284 18.76 9.67 19.82
CA CYS A 284 19.08 11.09 19.90
C CYS A 284 18.58 11.66 21.23
N THR A 285 19.43 12.41 21.94
CA THR A 285 19.08 13.09 23.20
C THR A 285 18.66 14.54 22.99
N GLU A 286 18.78 15.06 21.76
CA GLU A 286 18.49 16.46 21.42
C GLU A 286 17.00 16.70 21.10
N HIS A 287 16.26 15.64 20.76
CA HIS A 287 14.85 15.71 20.38
C HIS A 287 14.05 14.70 21.21
N GLU A 288 12.83 15.08 21.62
CA GLU A 288 11.93 14.15 22.30
C GLU A 288 11.56 12.98 21.35
N PRO A 289 11.57 11.73 21.85
CA PRO A 289 11.22 10.58 21.04
C PRO A 289 9.72 10.58 20.74
N ASP A 290 9.35 10.71 19.47
CA ASP A 290 7.96 10.51 19.05
C ASP A 290 7.66 9.02 18.88
N VAL A 291 6.92 8.48 19.87
CA VAL A 291 6.48 7.08 19.94
C VAL A 291 5.49 6.67 18.83
N SER A 292 4.97 7.64 18.08
CA SER A 292 4.13 7.40 16.90
C SER A 292 4.96 6.94 15.69
N ILE A 293 6.26 7.26 15.66
CA ILE A 293 7.15 6.92 14.55
C ILE A 293 7.64 5.48 14.71
N ARG A 294 7.27 4.62 13.77
CA ARG A 294 7.64 3.20 13.78
C ARG A 294 8.11 2.74 12.41
N SER A 295 9.10 1.85 12.39
CA SER A 295 9.44 1.14 11.16
C SER A 295 8.27 0.25 10.74
N LYS A 296 7.90 0.33 9.47
CA LYS A 296 6.90 -0.54 8.83
C LYS A 296 7.55 -1.68 8.05
N ALA A 297 8.85 -1.94 8.29
CA ALA A 297 9.61 -2.95 7.57
C ALA A 297 9.29 -4.36 8.08
N LEU A 298 9.03 -5.29 7.16
CA LEU A 298 8.97 -6.72 7.44
C LEU A 298 10.21 -7.43 6.94
N THR A 299 10.53 -8.53 7.61
CA THR A 299 11.59 -9.45 7.19
C THR A 299 11.05 -10.43 6.16
N TYR A 300 11.80 -10.67 5.08
CA TYR A 300 11.49 -11.69 4.09
C TYR A 300 12.76 -12.39 3.59
N LYS A 301 12.62 -13.59 3.03
CA LYS A 301 13.75 -14.33 2.43
C LYS A 301 13.65 -14.29 0.92
N ARG A 302 14.76 -14.00 0.24
CA ARG A 302 14.83 -13.99 -1.22
C ARG A 302 16.27 -14.15 -1.71
N PHE A 303 16.48 -14.88 -2.80
CA PHE A 303 17.81 -15.14 -3.36
C PHE A 303 18.81 -15.74 -2.35
N GLY A 304 18.32 -16.54 -1.39
CA GLY A 304 19.13 -17.15 -0.33
C GLY A 304 19.48 -16.22 0.85
N TYR A 305 19.00 -14.97 0.85
CA TYR A 305 19.29 -13.99 1.91
C TYR A 305 18.03 -13.51 2.62
N THR A 306 18.22 -12.99 3.82
CA THR A 306 17.19 -12.31 4.61
C THR A 306 17.24 -10.80 4.36
N TRP A 307 16.11 -10.22 4.02
CA TRP A 307 15.96 -8.81 3.64
C TRP A 307 14.91 -8.13 4.53
N LYS A 308 14.91 -6.79 4.52
CA LYS A 308 13.86 -5.96 5.10
C LYS A 308 13.25 -5.06 4.03
N ARG A 309 11.92 -4.92 4.06
CA ARG A 309 11.13 -4.08 3.15
C ARG A 309 9.81 -3.70 3.79
N SER A 310 9.34 -2.48 3.58
CA SER A 310 7.96 -2.14 3.94
C SER A 310 7.02 -2.72 2.89
N PRO A 311 5.96 -3.46 3.25
CA PRO A 311 4.94 -3.83 2.27
C PRO A 311 4.25 -2.56 1.71
N PRO A 312 3.62 -2.62 0.53
CA PRO A 312 2.80 -1.52 0.06
C PRO A 312 1.71 -1.17 1.09
N HIS A 313 1.35 0.10 1.23
CA HIS A 313 0.56 0.56 2.37
C HIS A 313 -0.83 -0.11 2.43
N PHE A 314 -1.15 -0.79 3.53
CA PHE A 314 -2.38 -1.58 3.67
C PHE A 314 -3.64 -0.74 3.50
N ILE A 315 -3.77 0.33 4.29
CA ILE A 315 -4.97 1.18 4.30
C ILE A 315 -5.26 1.81 2.92
N LEU A 316 -4.22 2.20 2.18
CA LEU A 316 -4.38 2.73 0.82
C LEU A 316 -4.88 1.64 -0.15
N GLY A 317 -4.41 0.40 0.00
CA GLY A 317 -4.96 -0.75 -0.72
C GLY A 317 -6.43 -1.00 -0.36
N ILE A 318 -6.81 -0.91 0.92
CA ILE A 318 -8.21 -1.05 1.35
C ILE A 318 -9.10 0.04 0.75
N PHE A 319 -8.63 1.28 0.61
CA PHE A 319 -9.42 2.34 -0.02
C PHE A 319 -9.74 1.99 -1.48
N LEU A 320 -8.76 1.46 -2.24
CA LEU A 320 -8.99 1.00 -3.60
C LEU A 320 -9.96 -0.18 -3.66
N LEU A 321 -9.77 -1.19 -2.79
CA LEU A 321 -10.69 -2.34 -2.69
C LEU A 321 -12.13 -1.88 -2.42
N PHE A 322 -12.30 -0.93 -1.49
CA PHE A 322 -13.61 -0.42 -1.13
C PHE A 322 -14.22 0.39 -2.27
N LEU A 323 -13.49 1.32 -2.89
CA LEU A 323 -13.97 2.10 -4.04
C LEU A 323 -14.40 1.21 -5.21
N ARG A 324 -13.63 0.15 -5.50
CA ARG A 324 -13.97 -0.85 -6.52
C ARG A 324 -15.24 -1.62 -6.15
N LEU A 325 -15.38 -2.03 -4.89
CA LEU A 325 -16.59 -2.68 -4.36
C LEU A 325 -17.82 -1.77 -4.50
N LEU A 326 -17.69 -0.47 -4.20
CA LEU A 326 -18.78 0.50 -4.35
C LEU A 326 -19.29 0.60 -5.79
N GLU A 327 -18.39 0.58 -6.77
CA GLU A 327 -18.77 0.65 -8.17
C GLU A 327 -19.41 -0.65 -8.69
N ARG A 328 -19.01 -1.80 -8.15
CA ARG A 328 -19.63 -3.09 -8.48
C ARG A 328 -20.99 -3.29 -7.79
N GLN A 329 -21.15 -2.74 -6.58
CA GLN A 329 -22.31 -3.00 -5.71
C GLN A 329 -23.00 -1.69 -5.23
N PRO A 330 -23.40 -0.78 -6.13
CA PRO A 330 -23.85 0.57 -5.74
C PRO A 330 -25.13 0.58 -4.89
N GLU A 331 -26.03 -0.39 -5.08
CA GLU A 331 -27.34 -0.45 -4.37
C GLU A 331 -27.25 -1.03 -2.95
N ARG A 332 -26.19 -1.81 -2.66
CA ARG A 332 -26.04 -2.55 -1.40
C ARG A 332 -25.27 -1.77 -0.33
N VAL A 333 -24.83 -0.58 -0.69
CA VAL A 333 -24.00 0.27 0.15
C VAL A 333 -24.90 1.28 0.85
N GLY A 334 -24.63 1.57 2.14
CA GLY A 334 -25.33 2.60 2.92
C GLY A 334 -25.06 4.05 2.45
N LEU A 335 -25.18 4.32 1.15
CA LEU A 335 -25.03 5.62 0.53
C LEU A 335 -26.21 6.52 0.96
N LYS A 336 -25.90 7.69 1.53
CA LYS A 336 -26.90 8.70 1.89
C LYS A 336 -27.26 9.56 0.66
N SER A 337 -28.46 10.16 0.69
CA SER A 337 -28.83 11.29 -0.17
C SER A 337 -27.79 12.41 -0.06
N GLY A 338 -27.34 12.97 -1.19
CA GLY A 338 -26.26 13.97 -1.25
C GLY A 338 -24.97 13.49 -1.89
N SER A 339 -24.94 12.25 -2.39
CA SER A 339 -23.80 11.73 -3.15
C SER A 339 -23.80 12.28 -4.59
N SER A 340 -22.64 12.67 -5.09
CA SER A 340 -22.49 13.15 -6.47
C SER A 340 -21.84 12.11 -7.37
N THR A 341 -22.20 12.13 -8.64
CA THR A 341 -21.58 11.30 -9.68
C THR A 341 -21.10 12.18 -10.82
N PHE A 342 -20.30 11.60 -11.72
CA PHE A 342 -19.89 12.25 -12.94
C PHE A 342 -21.09 12.46 -13.88
N SER A 343 -21.19 13.65 -14.47
CA SER A 343 -22.16 13.91 -15.52
C SER A 343 -21.83 13.05 -16.74
N GLN A 344 -22.82 12.30 -17.23
CA GLN A 344 -22.66 11.37 -18.36
C GLN A 344 -23.65 11.71 -19.48
N THR A 345 -23.26 11.44 -20.72
CA THR A 345 -24.17 11.46 -21.88
C THR A 345 -25.06 10.21 -21.87
N HIS A 346 -26.18 10.25 -22.58
CA HIS A 346 -27.03 9.07 -22.79
C HIS A 346 -26.26 7.90 -23.43
N PHE A 347 -25.25 8.17 -24.26
CA PHE A 347 -24.41 7.14 -24.90
C PHE A 347 -23.49 6.42 -23.92
N ASN A 348 -23.11 7.08 -22.82
CA ASN A 348 -22.24 6.50 -21.80
C ASN A 348 -23.04 5.88 -20.63
N ALA A 349 -24.36 5.89 -20.70
CA ALA A 349 -25.21 5.27 -19.68
C ALA A 349 -24.90 3.76 -19.57
N GLY A 350 -24.64 3.30 -18.34
CA GLY A 350 -24.27 1.90 -18.09
C GLY A 350 -22.81 1.55 -18.39
N SER A 351 -21.97 2.52 -18.77
CA SER A 351 -20.53 2.29 -18.88
C SER A 351 -19.92 1.96 -17.50
N PRO A 352 -18.86 1.14 -17.45
CA PRO A 352 -18.19 0.81 -16.20
C PRO A 352 -17.72 2.04 -15.42
N GLY A 353 -17.70 1.98 -14.09
CA GLY A 353 -17.24 3.07 -13.23
C GLY A 353 -15.76 3.42 -13.40
N LEU A 354 -15.28 4.46 -12.70
CA LEU A 354 -13.91 4.94 -12.81
C LEU A 354 -12.88 3.92 -12.30
N PHE A 355 -13.18 3.25 -11.20
CA PHE A 355 -12.34 2.23 -10.56
C PHE A 355 -12.61 0.81 -11.09
N SER A 356 -13.54 0.63 -12.02
CA SER A 356 -13.94 -0.67 -12.56
C SER A 356 -12.85 -1.42 -13.33
N THR A 357 -11.85 -0.71 -13.87
CA THR A 357 -10.79 -1.35 -14.66
C THR A 357 -9.94 -2.25 -13.77
N ASN A 358 -9.96 -3.54 -14.08
CA ASN A 358 -9.26 -4.56 -13.33
C ASN A 358 -8.42 -5.44 -14.24
N ARG A 359 -7.24 -4.95 -14.62
CA ARG A 359 -6.28 -5.66 -15.46
C ARG A 359 -4.89 -5.62 -14.85
N MET A 360 -4.10 -6.65 -15.11
CA MET A 360 -2.68 -6.63 -14.80
C MET A 360 -1.98 -5.56 -15.65
N ILE A 361 -0.99 -4.91 -15.06
CA ILE A 361 -0.17 -3.89 -15.72
C ILE A 361 1.29 -4.36 -15.82
N PRO A 362 2.08 -3.81 -16.74
CA PRO A 362 3.47 -4.23 -16.93
C PRO A 362 4.35 -3.94 -15.71
N SER A 363 5.42 -4.71 -15.54
CA SER A 363 6.29 -4.63 -14.35
C SER A 363 6.88 -3.24 -14.09
N ILE A 364 7.07 -2.43 -15.14
CA ILE A 364 7.64 -1.08 -15.05
C ILE A 364 6.75 -0.12 -14.25
N GLU A 365 5.44 -0.32 -14.28
CA GLU A 365 4.45 0.49 -13.54
C GLU A 365 4.51 0.26 -12.02
N HIS A 366 5.26 -0.77 -11.58
CA HIS A 366 5.48 -1.09 -10.17
C HIS A 366 6.82 -0.60 -9.64
N ASP A 367 7.75 -0.17 -10.51
CA ASP A 367 9.12 0.13 -10.11
C ASP A 367 9.19 1.30 -9.12
N ARG A 368 8.32 2.31 -9.26
CA ARG A 368 8.29 3.45 -8.35
C ARG A 368 7.83 3.09 -6.95
N GLU A 369 6.79 2.27 -6.84
CA GLU A 369 6.30 1.79 -5.56
C GLU A 369 7.32 0.84 -4.92
N TRP A 370 7.93 -0.03 -5.72
CA TRP A 370 9.05 -0.87 -5.27
C TRP A 370 10.21 -0.05 -4.70
N GLN A 371 10.56 1.09 -5.32
CA GLN A 371 11.59 2.01 -4.82
C GLN A 371 11.19 2.60 -3.46
N ARG A 372 9.96 3.12 -3.33
CA ARG A 372 9.45 3.67 -2.06
C ARG A 372 9.48 2.63 -0.94
N ASN A 373 8.96 1.44 -1.21
CA ASN A 373 8.96 0.32 -0.26
C ASN A 373 10.38 -0.13 0.14
N SER A 374 11.38 0.12 -0.72
CA SER A 374 12.79 -0.16 -0.44
C SER A 374 13.47 0.94 0.37
N MET A 375 13.17 2.21 0.09
CA MET A 375 13.93 3.36 0.60
C MET A 375 13.25 4.12 1.74
N CYS A 376 11.96 3.87 1.99
CA CYS A 376 11.13 4.58 2.96
C CYS A 376 10.63 3.61 4.06
N GLN A 377 11.51 2.74 4.56
CA GLN A 377 11.14 1.65 5.47
C GLN A 377 11.06 2.08 6.94
N ASP A 378 11.91 3.02 7.32
CA ASP A 378 12.06 3.54 8.66
C ASP A 378 12.39 5.04 8.57
N PRO A 379 11.52 5.91 9.08
CA PRO A 379 11.71 7.36 9.06
C PRO A 379 12.96 7.85 9.79
N HIS A 380 13.60 7.06 10.67
CA HIS A 380 14.83 7.46 11.37
C HIS A 380 16.11 7.05 10.63
N THR A 381 16.09 5.89 9.99
CA THR A 381 17.32 5.26 9.45
C THR A 381 17.38 5.21 7.94
N SER A 382 16.23 5.33 7.26
CA SER A 382 16.18 5.22 5.81
C SER A 382 16.40 6.57 5.13
N HIS A 383 17.22 6.60 4.08
CA HIS A 383 17.55 7.83 3.35
C HIS A 383 16.36 8.43 2.58
N GLY A 384 15.33 7.65 2.29
CA GLY A 384 14.21 8.06 1.44
C GLY A 384 14.57 8.06 -0.04
N LEU A 385 13.65 8.60 -0.83
CA LEU A 385 13.76 8.71 -2.28
C LEU A 385 14.53 9.96 -2.73
N PRO A 386 15.07 9.96 -3.96
CA PRO A 386 15.54 11.19 -4.60
C PRO A 386 14.40 12.24 -4.71
N PRO A 387 14.69 13.54 -4.58
CA PRO A 387 13.65 14.57 -4.47
C PRO A 387 12.63 14.63 -5.63
N LEU A 388 13.08 14.34 -6.84
CA LEU A 388 12.23 14.35 -8.04
C LEU A 388 11.69 12.97 -8.41
N ALA A 389 11.67 12.00 -7.49
CA ALA A 389 11.22 10.63 -7.78
C ALA A 389 9.78 10.56 -8.34
N PHE A 390 8.92 11.53 -8.02
CA PHE A 390 7.53 11.60 -8.51
C PHE A 390 7.28 12.66 -9.57
N ARG A 391 8.31 13.39 -10.01
CA ARG A 391 8.17 14.39 -11.07
C ARG A 391 7.61 13.74 -12.34
N GLY A 392 6.61 14.39 -12.95
CA GLY A 392 5.93 13.94 -14.16
C GLY A 392 4.80 12.94 -13.90
N LEU A 393 4.59 12.52 -12.65
CA LEU A 393 3.54 11.58 -12.28
C LEU A 393 2.29 12.26 -11.68
N ILE A 394 2.39 13.53 -11.28
CA ILE A 394 1.27 14.27 -10.66
C ILE A 394 0.62 15.22 -11.66
N GLU A 395 1.41 15.84 -12.55
CA GLU A 395 0.87 16.73 -13.57
C GLU A 395 -0.12 15.99 -14.49
N GLY A 396 -1.28 16.60 -14.72
CA GLY A 396 -2.31 16.05 -15.60
C GLY A 396 -3.74 16.28 -15.12
N PHE A 397 -4.69 15.67 -15.84
CA PHE A 397 -6.10 15.66 -15.49
C PHE A 397 -6.44 14.42 -14.67
N TRP A 398 -7.10 14.62 -13.54
CA TRP A 398 -7.47 13.59 -12.58
C TRP A 398 -8.97 13.53 -12.40
N ARG A 399 -9.52 12.32 -12.32
CA ARG A 399 -10.87 12.08 -11.84
C ARG A 399 -10.82 11.20 -10.61
N GLY A 400 -11.76 11.37 -9.70
CA GLY A 400 -11.80 10.54 -8.52
C GLY A 400 -13.08 10.66 -7.73
N LYS A 401 -13.08 9.99 -6.59
CA LYS A 401 -14.18 9.98 -5.63
C LYS A 401 -13.62 10.14 -4.23
N PHE A 402 -14.35 10.84 -3.37
CA PHE A 402 -14.07 10.91 -1.95
C PHE A 402 -15.29 10.57 -1.10
N LEU A 403 -15.03 9.97 0.06
CA LEU A 403 -16.04 9.38 0.93
C LEU A 403 -16.05 10.10 2.27
N PHE A 404 -17.23 10.27 2.87
CA PHE A 404 -17.35 10.84 4.20
C PHE A 404 -18.63 10.49 4.94
N TYR A 405 -18.56 10.54 6.26
CA TYR A 405 -19.74 10.53 7.12
C TYR A 405 -20.32 11.93 7.28
N ASP A 406 -21.61 12.01 7.57
CA ASP A 406 -22.21 13.22 8.14
C ASP A 406 -21.39 13.71 9.35
N PHE A 407 -21.25 15.02 9.49
CA PHE A 407 -20.41 15.63 10.52
C PHE A 407 -20.77 15.16 11.93
N GLU A 408 -22.06 15.06 12.24
CA GLU A 408 -22.51 14.65 13.58
C GLU A 408 -22.19 13.18 13.85
N LEU A 409 -22.39 12.31 12.86
CA LEU A 409 -22.01 10.90 12.98
C LEU A 409 -20.50 10.74 13.13
N TYR A 410 -19.69 11.51 12.38
CA TYR A 410 -18.24 11.47 12.51
C TYR A 410 -17.78 11.94 13.89
N ARG A 411 -18.38 13.01 14.43
CA ARG A 411 -18.11 13.48 15.79
C ARG A 411 -18.40 12.41 16.83
N GLN A 412 -19.50 11.67 16.67
CA GLN A 412 -19.82 10.54 17.55
C GLN A 412 -18.80 9.40 17.43
N ILE A 413 -18.31 9.10 16.22
CA ILE A 413 -17.25 8.11 16.00
C ILE A 413 -15.97 8.52 16.73
N LEU A 414 -15.57 9.79 16.65
CA LEU A 414 -14.43 10.32 17.41
C LEU A 414 -14.64 10.21 18.93
N ALA A 415 -15.89 10.36 19.40
CA ALA A 415 -16.27 10.18 20.79
C ALA A 415 -16.38 8.70 21.23
N GLY A 416 -16.06 7.73 20.35
CA GLY A 416 -16.04 6.31 20.66
C GLY A 416 -17.25 5.51 20.20
N ASN A 417 -18.17 6.09 19.41
CA ASN A 417 -19.28 5.35 18.79
C ASN A 417 -18.79 4.44 17.67
N MET A 418 -18.25 3.27 18.05
CA MET A 418 -17.76 2.27 17.10
C MET A 418 -18.86 1.74 16.18
N ARG A 419 -20.10 1.63 16.65
CA ARG A 419 -21.22 1.15 15.82
C ARG A 419 -21.43 2.04 14.58
N GLY A 420 -21.23 3.35 14.73
CA GLY A 420 -21.29 4.31 13.61
C GLY A 420 -20.30 4.00 12.50
N VAL A 421 -19.14 3.42 12.81
CA VAL A 421 -18.12 3.02 11.81
C VAL A 421 -18.63 1.87 10.93
N TYR A 422 -19.33 0.90 11.53
CA TYR A 422 -19.76 -0.31 10.84
C TYR A 422 -21.10 -0.14 10.11
N THR A 423 -22.04 0.61 10.68
CA THR A 423 -23.43 0.66 10.16
C THR A 423 -23.86 2.07 9.75
N GLY A 424 -23.00 3.08 9.87
CA GLY A 424 -23.33 4.46 9.51
C GLY A 424 -23.69 4.63 8.04
N THR A 425 -24.45 5.67 7.69
CA THR A 425 -24.60 6.04 6.27
C THR A 425 -23.52 7.05 5.91
N PHE A 426 -22.89 6.86 4.74
CA PHE A 426 -21.85 7.76 4.25
C PHE A 426 -22.23 8.31 2.88
N ALA A 427 -21.59 9.38 2.45
CA ALA A 427 -21.76 9.98 1.14
C ALA A 427 -20.50 9.75 0.30
N GLU A 428 -20.69 9.72 -1.01
CA GLU A 428 -19.64 9.71 -2.02
C GLU A 428 -19.72 10.97 -2.87
N GLN A 429 -18.59 11.60 -3.17
CA GLN A 429 -18.55 12.72 -4.09
C GLN A 429 -17.52 12.54 -5.19
N ALA A 430 -17.95 12.77 -6.42
CA ALA A 430 -17.09 12.87 -7.58
C ALA A 430 -16.27 14.17 -7.56
N VAL A 431 -15.01 14.04 -7.97
CA VAL A 431 -14.04 15.13 -8.02
C VAL A 431 -13.22 15.07 -9.31
N GLU A 432 -12.95 16.24 -9.87
CA GLU A 432 -12.09 16.41 -11.05
C GLU A 432 -11.02 17.44 -10.74
N MET A 433 -9.77 17.18 -11.11
CA MET A 433 -8.65 18.10 -10.87
C MET A 433 -7.77 18.24 -12.11
N GLU A 434 -7.28 19.44 -12.36
CA GLU A 434 -6.17 19.67 -13.28
C GLU A 434 -4.98 20.18 -12.48
N LEU A 435 -3.89 19.41 -12.46
CA LEU A 435 -2.70 19.68 -11.67
C LEU A 435 -1.51 20.03 -12.57
N LYS A 436 -0.68 20.95 -12.09
CA LYS A 436 0.59 21.37 -12.69
C LYS A 436 1.70 21.29 -11.67
N GLU A 437 2.85 20.77 -12.09
CA GLU A 437 4.05 20.68 -11.28
C GLU A 437 4.99 21.85 -11.61
N THR A 438 5.64 22.39 -10.59
CA THR A 438 6.69 23.40 -10.73
C THR A 438 7.87 22.98 -9.87
N VAL A 439 9.05 22.85 -10.47
CA VAL A 439 10.26 22.42 -9.76
C VAL A 439 11.05 23.64 -9.35
N ILE A 440 11.36 23.72 -8.06
CA ILE A 440 12.17 24.78 -7.46
C ILE A 440 13.45 24.20 -6.88
N LYS A 441 14.49 25.04 -6.75
CA LYS A 441 15.67 24.77 -5.92
C LYS A 441 15.66 25.63 -4.67
N LEU A 442 15.97 25.02 -3.54
CA LEU A 442 15.91 25.68 -2.23
C LEU A 442 16.93 25.07 -1.27
N PRO A 443 17.31 25.82 -0.21
CA PRO A 443 18.08 25.26 0.90
C PRO A 443 17.35 24.08 1.56
N LYS A 444 18.08 23.05 1.98
CA LYS A 444 17.48 21.82 2.58
C LYS A 444 16.65 22.09 3.83
N ASP A 445 16.98 23.13 4.59
CA ASP A 445 16.24 23.57 5.77
C ASP A 445 14.89 24.22 5.42
N LYS A 446 14.69 24.68 4.17
CA LYS A 446 13.44 25.31 3.71
C LYS A 446 12.44 24.35 3.04
N VAL A 447 12.77 23.06 2.95
CA VAL A 447 11.87 22.03 2.40
C VAL A 447 10.55 21.96 3.17
N GLY A 448 9.45 21.85 2.44
CA GLY A 448 8.09 21.83 2.96
C GLY A 448 7.50 23.21 3.25
N GLY A 449 8.20 24.29 2.92
CA GLY A 449 7.78 25.67 3.19
C GLY A 449 7.85 26.04 4.68
N ASP A 450 7.56 27.31 4.99
CA ASP A 450 7.57 27.83 6.37
C ASP A 450 6.15 27.89 6.99
N GLY A 451 5.11 28.10 6.18
CA GLY A 451 3.70 28.22 6.60
C GLY A 451 3.05 26.93 7.10
N SER A 452 1.77 26.98 7.51
CA SER A 452 1.08 25.84 8.15
C SER A 452 1.00 24.62 7.23
N LEU A 453 1.20 23.41 7.79
CA LEU A 453 1.01 22.16 7.02
C LEU A 453 -0.46 21.88 6.71
N LEU A 454 -1.40 22.50 7.44
CA LEU A 454 -2.82 22.52 7.06
C LEU A 454 -3.07 23.29 5.76
N LEU A 455 -2.14 24.16 5.38
CA LEU A 455 -2.12 24.92 4.14
C LEU A 455 -0.96 24.46 3.24
N ALA A 456 -0.60 23.17 3.32
CA ALA A 456 0.47 22.55 2.54
C ALA A 456 1.83 23.28 2.59
N GLY A 457 2.13 23.96 3.72
CA GLY A 457 3.38 24.68 3.92
C GLY A 457 3.41 26.09 3.33
N TYR A 458 2.27 26.62 2.89
CA TYR A 458 2.16 27.97 2.36
C TYR A 458 1.67 28.95 3.44
N ASP A 459 2.02 30.22 3.25
CA ASP A 459 1.57 31.31 4.12
C ASP A 459 0.11 31.68 3.82
N ASP A 460 -0.52 32.39 4.75
CA ASP A 460 -1.91 32.84 4.62
C ASP A 460 -2.01 34.37 4.45
N GLU A 461 -1.12 34.96 3.63
CA GLU A 461 -0.95 36.42 3.54
C GLU A 461 -1.39 37.04 2.19
N GLY A 462 -2.04 36.29 1.29
CA GLY A 462 -2.57 36.81 0.03
C GLY A 462 -4.07 37.10 0.08
N GLU A 463 -4.56 38.12 -0.63
CA GLU A 463 -6.01 38.35 -0.79
C GLU A 463 -6.57 37.57 -2.00
N ASP A 464 -5.81 37.46 -3.09
CA ASP A 464 -6.24 36.85 -4.35
C ASP A 464 -5.68 35.42 -4.53
N LEU A 465 -6.56 34.45 -4.83
CA LEU A 465 -6.16 33.08 -5.13
C LEU A 465 -5.49 32.96 -6.50
N GLU A 466 -5.76 33.83 -7.46
CA GLU A 466 -5.16 33.76 -8.80
C GLU A 466 -3.73 34.30 -8.80
N GLU A 467 -3.48 35.41 -8.12
CA GLU A 467 -2.14 35.89 -7.84
C GLU A 467 -1.28 34.85 -7.13
N GLU A 468 -1.85 34.16 -6.15
CA GLU A 468 -1.16 33.08 -5.46
C GLU A 468 -0.76 31.93 -6.42
N GLN A 469 -1.67 31.50 -7.30
CA GLN A 469 -1.34 30.53 -8.35
C GLN A 469 -0.19 31.02 -9.25
N ARG A 470 -0.17 32.32 -9.62
CA ARG A 470 0.94 32.91 -10.39
C ARG A 470 2.25 32.88 -9.60
N ARG A 471 2.23 33.26 -8.31
CA ARG A 471 3.40 33.26 -7.44
C ARG A 471 4.00 31.87 -7.29
N ILE A 472 3.18 30.84 -7.13
CA ILE A 472 3.66 29.45 -7.01
C ILE A 472 4.27 28.96 -8.32
N LYS A 473 3.63 29.24 -9.46
CA LYS A 473 4.19 28.92 -10.80
C LYS A 473 5.52 29.65 -11.07
N ALA A 474 5.71 30.82 -10.47
CA ALA A 474 6.96 31.57 -10.51
C ALA A 474 8.01 31.11 -9.47
N GLY A 475 7.75 30.02 -8.74
CA GLY A 475 8.68 29.41 -7.79
C GLY A 475 8.46 29.79 -6.32
N TYR A 476 7.42 30.57 -6.01
CA TYR A 476 7.05 30.98 -4.64
C TYR A 476 8.21 31.61 -3.84
N GLY A 477 8.99 32.48 -4.47
CA GLY A 477 10.16 33.12 -3.85
C GLY A 477 11.47 32.31 -3.94
N HIS A 478 11.42 31.14 -4.58
CA HIS A 478 12.60 30.34 -4.91
C HIS A 478 12.84 30.33 -6.42
N GLU A 479 14.09 30.11 -6.82
CA GLU A 479 14.44 29.96 -8.22
C GLU A 479 13.85 28.64 -8.79
N LEU A 480 13.31 28.74 -10.00
CA LEU A 480 12.93 27.56 -10.78
C LEU A 480 14.18 26.73 -11.10
N SER A 481 14.01 25.41 -11.14
CA SER A 481 15.11 24.49 -11.46
C SER A 481 14.69 23.51 -12.54
N GLY A 482 15.59 23.26 -13.50
CA GLY A 482 15.40 22.22 -14.50
C GLY A 482 15.59 20.83 -13.89
N ASP A 483 14.94 19.80 -14.44
CA ASP A 483 14.95 18.44 -13.87
C ASP A 483 16.37 17.88 -13.68
N GLU A 484 17.26 18.11 -14.65
CA GLU A 484 18.66 17.61 -14.66
C GLU A 484 19.68 18.59 -14.03
N GLU A 485 19.25 19.77 -13.59
CA GLU A 485 20.16 20.76 -13.00
C GLU A 485 20.80 20.23 -11.70
N VAL A 486 22.13 20.33 -11.57
CA VAL A 486 22.81 19.95 -10.34
C VAL A 486 22.72 21.10 -9.34
N VAL A 487 22.20 20.82 -8.16
CA VAL A 487 22.10 21.81 -7.07
C VAL A 487 23.37 21.79 -6.20
N PRO A 488 23.81 22.95 -5.67
CA PRO A 488 24.95 23.02 -4.77
C PRO A 488 24.78 22.19 -3.48
N GLU A 489 25.88 21.95 -2.78
CA GLU A 489 25.81 21.36 -1.43
C GLU A 489 24.97 22.23 -0.49
N GLY A 490 24.17 21.59 0.38
CA GLY A 490 23.21 22.27 1.25
C GLY A 490 21.87 22.61 0.57
N TRP A 491 21.77 22.49 -0.75
CA TRP A 491 20.54 22.71 -1.52
C TRP A 491 19.88 21.39 -1.94
N THR A 492 18.60 21.48 -2.30
CA THR A 492 17.80 20.38 -2.84
C THR A 492 16.78 20.94 -3.82
N LYS A 493 16.00 20.05 -4.43
CA LYS A 493 14.82 20.39 -5.22
C LYS A 493 13.54 20.02 -4.49
N GLU A 494 12.46 20.70 -4.84
CA GLU A 494 11.11 20.39 -4.37
C GLU A 494 10.11 20.57 -5.53
N ILE A 495 9.03 19.79 -5.49
CA ILE A 495 7.93 19.87 -6.45
C ILE A 495 6.79 20.64 -5.79
N LEU A 496 6.47 21.80 -6.34
CA LEU A 496 5.27 22.57 -6.01
C LEU A 496 4.12 22.16 -6.93
N LEU A 497 2.91 22.22 -6.41
CA LEU A 497 1.68 21.89 -7.13
C LEU A 497 0.78 23.12 -7.23
N THR A 498 0.23 23.34 -8.42
CA THR A 498 -0.84 24.30 -8.67
C THR A 498 -1.96 23.63 -9.46
N GLY A 499 -3.17 24.18 -9.41
CA GLY A 499 -4.27 23.57 -10.13
C GLY A 499 -5.64 24.15 -9.84
N LYS A 500 -6.64 23.52 -10.44
CA LYS A 500 -8.06 23.79 -10.22
C LYS A 500 -8.79 22.48 -9.99
N CYS A 501 -9.84 22.54 -9.19
CA CYS A 501 -10.69 21.42 -8.84
C CYS A 501 -12.15 21.76 -9.13
N ARG A 502 -12.91 20.77 -9.60
CA ARG A 502 -14.36 20.83 -9.72
C ARG A 502 -14.99 19.69 -8.94
N THR A 503 -15.92 20.03 -8.04
CA THR A 503 -16.76 19.09 -7.29
C THR A 503 -18.23 19.54 -7.37
N ALA A 504 -19.12 18.82 -6.68
CA ALA A 504 -20.50 19.26 -6.51
C ALA A 504 -20.63 20.59 -5.72
N TRP A 505 -19.60 20.97 -4.94
CA TRP A 505 -19.55 22.24 -4.20
C TRP A 505 -19.07 23.42 -5.04
N GLY A 506 -18.65 23.18 -6.28
CA GLY A 506 -18.20 24.21 -7.21
C GLY A 506 -16.71 24.10 -7.53
N TRP A 507 -16.12 25.25 -7.87
CA TRP A 507 -14.73 25.35 -8.28
C TRP A 507 -13.83 25.74 -7.09
N ALA A 508 -12.70 25.05 -6.96
CA ALA A 508 -11.64 25.38 -6.02
C ALA A 508 -10.30 25.56 -6.74
N LYS A 509 -9.39 26.32 -6.13
CA LYS A 509 -7.98 26.36 -6.53
C LYS A 509 -7.18 25.38 -5.67
N ILE A 510 -6.12 24.84 -6.23
CA ILE A 510 -5.24 23.87 -5.58
C ILE A 510 -3.85 24.48 -5.45
N ARG A 511 -3.26 24.42 -4.27
CA ARG A 511 -1.81 24.59 -4.06
C ARG A 511 -1.28 23.46 -3.20
N GLY A 512 -0.07 23.01 -3.46
CA GLY A 512 0.49 21.85 -2.76
C GLY A 512 1.97 21.66 -2.96
N ARG A 513 2.49 20.58 -2.37
CA ARG A 513 3.88 20.16 -2.43
C ARG A 513 3.98 18.63 -2.45
N VAL A 514 5.13 18.12 -2.84
CA VAL A 514 5.46 16.70 -2.78
C VAL A 514 6.64 16.50 -1.84
N ARG A 515 6.44 15.73 -0.77
CA ARG A 515 7.50 15.42 0.17
C ARG A 515 8.54 14.51 -0.49
N ALA A 516 9.77 14.99 -0.61
CA ALA A 516 10.86 14.29 -1.28
C ALA A 516 11.14 12.88 -0.74
N TRP A 517 11.04 12.68 0.58
CA TRP A 517 11.49 11.45 1.24
C TRP A 517 10.68 10.20 0.85
N ASP A 518 9.36 10.31 0.78
CA ASP A 518 8.45 9.20 0.45
C ASP A 518 7.46 9.50 -0.67
N GLY A 519 7.48 10.69 -1.26
CA GLY A 519 6.53 11.09 -2.29
C GLY A 519 5.12 11.37 -1.77
N LEU A 520 4.96 11.70 -0.48
CA LEU A 520 3.67 12.14 0.05
C LEU A 520 3.23 13.42 -0.68
N VAL A 521 2.11 13.35 -1.38
CA VAL A 521 1.45 14.48 -2.04
C VAL A 521 0.57 15.16 -1.01
N ILE A 522 0.81 16.46 -0.75
CA ILE A 522 0.02 17.27 0.18
C ILE A 522 -0.46 18.52 -0.57
N PHE A 523 -1.75 18.77 -0.59
CA PHE A 523 -2.31 19.98 -1.19
C PHE A 523 -3.52 20.47 -0.43
N ASP A 524 -3.74 21.78 -0.41
CA ASP A 524 -5.01 22.34 0.01
C ASP A 524 -5.90 22.64 -1.20
N MET A 525 -7.18 22.34 -1.03
CA MET A 525 -8.26 22.74 -1.91
C MET A 525 -9.00 23.90 -1.28
N THR A 526 -8.96 25.05 -1.93
CA THR A 526 -9.55 26.29 -1.43
C THR A 526 -10.69 26.76 -2.34
N TYR A 527 -11.93 26.70 -1.84
CA TYR A 527 -13.13 27.28 -2.47
C TYR A 527 -13.31 28.75 -2.09
N SER A 528 -13.01 29.08 -0.84
CA SER A 528 -12.99 30.43 -0.31
C SER A 528 -11.92 30.54 0.78
N ARG A 529 -11.42 31.75 1.04
CA ARG A 529 -10.42 31.95 2.09
C ARG A 529 -10.98 31.80 3.51
N HIS A 530 -12.29 31.62 3.67
CA HIS A 530 -12.89 31.27 4.95
C HIS A 530 -12.40 29.90 5.41
N VAL A 531 -12.18 29.71 6.71
CA VAL A 531 -11.62 28.46 7.28
C VAL A 531 -12.46 27.21 6.96
N MET A 532 -13.77 27.39 6.73
CA MET A 532 -14.69 26.31 6.33
C MET A 532 -14.70 26.00 4.82
N GLY A 533 -14.02 26.82 4.02
CA GLY A 533 -13.89 26.67 2.57
C GLY A 533 -12.58 26.01 2.13
N ARG A 534 -11.78 25.51 3.08
CA ARG A 534 -10.44 24.94 2.84
C ARG A 534 -10.36 23.50 3.34
N TRP A 535 -9.72 22.66 2.53
CA TRP A 535 -9.60 21.22 2.79
C TRP A 535 -8.19 20.75 2.46
N LEU A 536 -7.52 20.12 3.43
CA LEU A 536 -6.21 19.51 3.24
C LEU A 536 -6.37 18.10 2.68
N TRP A 537 -5.72 17.81 1.56
CA TRP A 537 -5.65 16.50 0.95
C TRP A 537 -4.23 15.96 1.02
N ARG A 538 -4.10 14.70 1.42
CA ARG A 538 -2.81 14.03 1.55
C ARG A 538 -2.89 12.57 1.11
N GLY A 539 -1.96 12.13 0.29
CA GLY A 539 -1.98 10.79 -0.26
C GLY A 539 -0.73 10.45 -1.06
N TYR A 540 -0.74 9.27 -1.68
CA TYR A 540 0.39 8.78 -2.47
C TYR A 540 -0.08 8.36 -3.85
N ILE A 541 0.77 8.61 -4.84
CA ILE A 541 0.65 7.94 -6.14
C ILE A 541 1.12 6.50 -5.96
N HIS A 542 0.22 5.56 -6.21
CA HIS A 542 0.45 4.14 -6.24
C HIS A 542 0.40 3.59 -7.67
N THR A 543 0.85 2.34 -7.79
CA THR A 543 0.77 1.53 -9.01
C THR A 543 -0.58 1.65 -9.71
N GLY A 544 -0.56 1.70 -11.05
CA GLY A 544 -1.78 1.82 -11.86
C GLY A 544 -2.28 3.25 -12.05
N GLY A 545 -1.55 4.25 -11.53
CA GLY A 545 -1.88 5.67 -11.68
C GLY A 545 -2.86 6.20 -10.62
N TYR A 546 -2.98 5.48 -9.50
CA TYR A 546 -3.90 5.87 -8.43
C TYR A 546 -3.27 6.91 -7.51
N LEU A 547 -3.94 8.03 -7.27
CA LEU A 547 -3.65 8.91 -6.14
C LEU A 547 -4.67 8.62 -5.03
N VAL A 548 -4.21 8.03 -3.93
CA VAL A 548 -5.07 7.53 -2.85
C VAL A 548 -4.64 8.11 -1.52
N GLY A 549 -5.60 8.51 -0.70
CA GLY A 549 -5.29 9.09 0.60
C GLY A 549 -6.50 9.60 1.34
N ARG A 550 -6.28 10.65 2.15
CA ARG A 550 -7.32 11.31 2.93
C ARG A 550 -7.39 12.79 2.72
N TRP A 551 -8.60 13.31 2.80
CA TRP A 551 -8.83 14.72 3.01
C TRP A 551 -9.17 14.99 4.48
N ARG A 552 -8.97 16.23 4.91
CA ARG A 552 -9.21 16.72 6.28
C ARG A 552 -9.64 18.18 6.22
N ASP A 553 -10.48 18.59 7.15
CA ASP A 553 -10.72 20.02 7.39
C ASP A 553 -9.44 20.76 7.83
N THR A 554 -9.40 22.07 7.68
CA THR A 554 -8.28 22.91 8.12
C THR A 554 -8.61 23.77 9.35
N PHE A 555 -9.85 23.72 9.85
CA PHE A 555 -10.26 24.51 11.03
C PHE A 555 -9.85 23.84 12.34
N THR A 556 -9.78 22.50 12.36
CA THR A 556 -9.30 21.71 13.48
C THR A 556 -7.79 21.80 13.54
N ALA A 557 -7.26 22.21 14.71
CA ALA A 557 -5.82 22.36 14.94
C ALA A 557 -5.03 21.10 14.52
N GLU A 558 -3.81 21.29 14.01
CA GLU A 558 -2.98 20.25 13.40
C GLU A 558 -2.76 19.02 14.30
N ASN A 559 -2.60 19.24 15.60
CA ASN A 559 -2.39 18.22 16.62
C ASN A 559 -3.68 17.46 17.02
N LEU A 560 -4.85 17.87 16.53
CA LEU A 560 -6.14 17.25 16.83
C LEU A 560 -6.67 16.43 15.64
N ARG A 561 -7.56 15.49 15.96
CA ARG A 561 -8.26 14.67 14.97
C ARG A 561 -9.36 15.51 14.31
N GLY A 562 -9.09 15.93 13.08
CA GLY A 562 -10.05 16.64 12.24
C GLY A 562 -11.14 15.71 11.69
N TYR A 563 -12.13 16.33 11.06
CA TYR A 563 -13.07 15.71 10.14
C TYR A 563 -12.34 15.25 8.88
N GLU A 564 -12.35 13.93 8.65
CA GLU A 564 -11.56 13.28 7.60
C GLU A 564 -12.39 12.30 6.79
N GLY A 565 -11.99 12.12 5.53
CA GLY A 565 -12.56 11.14 4.63
C GLY A 565 -11.52 10.51 3.72
N ALA A 566 -11.81 9.31 3.22
CA ALA A 566 -10.99 8.62 2.24
C ALA A 566 -11.21 9.20 0.85
N PHE A 567 -10.19 9.15 -0.01
CA PHE A 567 -10.35 9.44 -1.42
C PHE A 567 -9.48 8.51 -2.28
N GLY A 568 -9.91 8.33 -3.53
CA GLY A 568 -9.11 7.75 -4.59
C GLY A 568 -9.31 8.54 -5.87
N MET A 569 -8.26 8.62 -6.68
CA MET A 569 -8.28 9.27 -7.99
C MET A 569 -7.43 8.48 -8.99
N ILE A 570 -7.72 8.64 -10.28
CA ILE A 570 -6.93 8.10 -11.40
C ILE A 570 -6.62 9.24 -12.36
N ARG A 571 -5.37 9.31 -12.83
CA ARG A 571 -4.97 10.27 -13.85
C ARG A 571 -5.36 9.79 -15.24
N ALA A 572 -5.87 10.70 -16.06
CA ALA A 572 -6.11 10.44 -17.47
C ALA A 572 -4.81 10.02 -18.16
N GLY A 573 -4.88 8.94 -18.95
CA GLY A 573 -3.75 8.37 -19.67
C GLY A 573 -2.98 7.28 -18.91
N ASP A 574 -3.21 7.11 -17.60
CA ASP A 574 -2.58 6.03 -16.85
C ASP A 574 -3.24 4.66 -17.14
N PRO A 575 -2.55 3.52 -16.92
CA PRO A 575 -2.99 2.21 -17.39
C PRO A 575 -4.35 1.72 -16.91
N LEU A 576 -4.87 2.21 -15.77
CA LEU A 576 -6.17 1.79 -15.23
C LEU A 576 -7.26 2.86 -15.42
N TYR A 577 -6.96 3.93 -16.16
CA TYR A 577 -7.95 4.93 -16.53
C TYR A 577 -8.90 4.39 -17.61
N PRO A 578 -10.22 4.33 -17.39
CA PRO A 578 -11.13 3.77 -18.39
C PRO A 578 -11.23 4.69 -19.63
N PRO A 579 -11.17 4.14 -20.85
CA PRO A 579 -11.02 4.92 -22.08
C PRO A 579 -12.26 5.76 -22.46
N HIS A 580 -13.42 5.48 -21.87
CA HIS A 580 -14.66 6.21 -22.15
C HIS A 580 -14.81 7.48 -21.29
N PHE A 581 -13.95 7.69 -20.28
CA PHE A 581 -13.90 8.95 -19.55
C PHE A 581 -13.05 9.98 -20.31
N PRO A 582 -13.39 11.28 -20.23
CA PRO A 582 -12.67 12.32 -20.94
C PRO A 582 -11.26 12.50 -20.39
N THR A 583 -10.30 12.77 -21.26
CA THR A 583 -8.89 12.90 -20.86
C THR A 583 -8.48 14.33 -20.49
N ARG A 584 -9.37 15.30 -20.70
CA ARG A 584 -9.16 16.72 -20.37
C ARG A 584 -10.36 17.27 -19.62
N LEU A 585 -10.14 18.34 -18.87
CA LEU A 585 -11.18 18.94 -18.05
C LEU A 585 -12.26 19.63 -18.90
N GLU A 586 -11.87 20.27 -20.00
CA GLU A 586 -12.75 20.93 -20.97
C GLU A 586 -13.69 19.97 -21.70
N ASP A 587 -13.27 18.71 -21.87
CA ASP A 587 -14.08 17.66 -22.50
C ASP A 587 -15.08 17.05 -21.50
N SER A 588 -14.96 17.38 -20.22
CA SER A 588 -15.83 16.84 -19.17
C SER A 588 -17.10 17.67 -18.97
N LEU A 589 -18.24 16.97 -19.01
CA LEU A 589 -19.56 17.48 -18.64
C LEU A 589 -19.68 17.83 -17.14
N GLY A 590 -18.67 17.53 -16.34
CA GLY A 590 -18.58 17.90 -14.93
C GLY A 590 -19.13 16.86 -13.97
N VAL A 591 -19.54 17.36 -12.81
CA VAL A 591 -20.05 16.59 -11.68
C VAL A 591 -21.50 16.99 -11.46
N ASN A 592 -22.38 16.00 -11.40
CA ASN A 592 -23.80 16.23 -11.14
C ASN A 592 -23.99 16.68 -9.69
N GLN A 593 -24.80 17.72 -9.48
CA GLN A 593 -25.33 18.05 -8.16
C GLN A 593 -26.52 17.14 -7.87
N SER A 594 -26.50 16.42 -6.75
CA SER A 594 -27.67 15.64 -6.31
C SER A 594 -28.58 16.50 -5.42
N GLY A 595 -29.83 16.74 -5.85
CA GLY A 595 -30.91 17.33 -5.04
C GLY A 595 -31.06 18.86 -5.14
N PRO A 596 -32.19 19.44 -4.68
CA PRO A 596 -32.38 20.90 -4.68
C PRO A 596 -31.22 21.54 -3.92
N PRO A 597 -30.81 22.78 -4.25
CA PRO A 597 -29.66 23.42 -3.63
C PRO A 597 -29.76 23.23 -2.12
N GLY A 598 -28.84 22.43 -1.57
CA GLY A 598 -28.67 22.40 -0.13
C GLY A 598 -28.49 23.84 0.34
N PRO A 599 -28.96 24.20 1.55
CA PRO A 599 -28.80 25.56 2.02
C PRO A 599 -27.33 25.94 1.84
N PRO A 600 -27.04 27.18 1.39
CA PRO A 600 -25.66 27.64 1.32
C PRO A 600 -25.00 27.32 2.66
N ALA A 601 -23.73 26.88 2.61
CA ALA A 601 -22.92 26.62 3.80
C ALA A 601 -23.28 27.66 4.87
N PRO A 602 -23.65 27.26 6.11
CA PRO A 602 -24.37 28.12 7.04
C PRO A 602 -23.64 29.44 7.18
N GLY A 603 -24.15 30.45 6.48
CA GLY A 603 -23.73 31.82 6.66
C GLY A 603 -24.20 32.24 8.03
N PRO A 604 -23.41 33.04 8.77
CA PRO A 604 -23.90 33.58 10.01
C PRO A 604 -25.16 34.39 9.70
N GLY A 605 -26.30 33.98 10.28
CA GLY A 605 -27.43 34.88 10.45
C GLY A 605 -26.94 36.17 11.11
N PRO A 606 -27.60 37.32 10.88
CA PRO A 606 -27.08 38.61 11.27
C PRO A 606 -26.97 38.68 12.79
N GLY A 607 -25.76 38.45 13.30
CA GLY A 607 -25.37 38.77 14.66
C GLY A 607 -25.33 40.27 14.79
N GLY A 608 -26.18 40.80 15.66
CA GLY A 608 -26.45 42.22 15.83
C GLY A 608 -25.19 43.06 15.98
N ALA A 609 -25.19 44.18 15.27
CA ALA A 609 -24.41 45.35 15.62
C ALA A 609 -24.88 45.89 16.99
N PRO A 610 -23.98 46.55 17.75
CA PRO A 610 -24.29 47.03 19.10
C PRO A 610 -25.25 48.22 19.02
N SER A 611 -26.39 48.13 19.71
CA SER A 611 -27.34 49.23 19.85
C SER A 611 -26.93 50.16 20.99
N SER A 612 -26.57 51.40 20.64
CA SER A 612 -26.59 52.56 21.52
C SER A 612 -28.02 53.13 21.61
N ASP A 613 -28.47 53.31 22.86
CA ASP A 613 -29.49 54.23 23.39
C ASP A 613 -30.60 54.84 22.51
N GLY A 614 -31.84 54.77 23.01
CA GLY A 614 -32.89 55.72 22.64
C GLY A 614 -34.34 55.27 22.85
N ASN A 615 -34.81 55.30 24.11
CA ASN A 615 -36.14 55.77 24.55
C ASN A 615 -37.37 55.59 23.63
N THR A 616 -38.37 54.79 24.03
CA THR A 616 -39.70 55.25 24.54
C THR A 616 -40.81 54.17 24.50
N ALA A 617 -41.56 54.11 25.62
CA ALA A 617 -43.01 53.88 25.77
C ALA A 617 -43.68 52.48 25.57
N ALA A 618 -44.14 51.97 26.72
CA ALA A 618 -45.51 51.48 27.02
C ALA A 618 -45.99 50.06 26.61
N SER A 619 -46.04 49.20 27.65
CA SER A 619 -47.01 48.12 27.98
C SER A 619 -48.48 48.33 27.52
N PRO A 620 -49.35 47.30 27.38
CA PRO A 620 -49.58 46.30 28.45
C PRO A 620 -49.94 44.84 28.07
N VAL A 621 -49.82 44.02 29.13
CA VAL A 621 -50.24 42.62 29.32
C VAL A 621 -51.79 42.51 29.35
N PRO A 622 -52.36 41.35 28.96
CA PRO A 622 -53.12 40.57 29.95
C PRO A 622 -52.87 39.05 29.87
N ALA A 623 -52.98 38.39 31.03
CA ALA A 623 -52.97 36.93 31.23
C ALA A 623 -54.42 36.40 31.46
N PRO A 624 -54.67 35.19 32.01
CA PRO A 624 -54.87 33.90 31.32
C PRO A 624 -56.26 33.25 31.57
N SER A 625 -56.61 32.15 30.87
CA SER A 625 -57.72 31.22 31.24
C SER A 625 -57.51 29.82 30.63
N LEU A 626 -57.29 28.78 31.44
CA LEU A 626 -58.24 27.74 31.94
C LEU A 626 -58.76 26.74 30.85
N GLY A 627 -58.36 25.44 30.96
CA GLY A 627 -58.77 24.29 30.11
C GLY A 627 -60.16 23.70 30.48
N PRO A 628 -60.44 22.37 30.45
CA PRO A 628 -59.98 21.17 29.69
C PRO A 628 -61.23 20.39 29.11
N PRO A 629 -61.44 19.04 29.13
CA PRO A 629 -60.69 17.81 28.72
C PRO A 629 -61.46 16.84 27.74
N SER A 630 -60.85 15.67 27.42
CA SER A 630 -61.42 14.38 26.91
C SER A 630 -61.85 14.33 25.42
N SER A 631 -61.88 13.24 24.63
CA SER A 631 -61.97 11.76 24.79
C SER A 631 -61.65 11.08 23.42
N ALA A 632 -60.91 9.97 23.35
CA ALA A 632 -61.34 8.57 23.10
C ALA A 632 -61.83 8.16 21.68
N THR A 633 -61.31 7.02 21.19
CA THR A 633 -61.89 5.93 20.35
C THR A 633 -60.71 5.07 19.82
N GLY A 634 -60.56 3.74 19.91
CA GLY A 634 -61.43 2.56 20.14
C GLY A 634 -61.40 1.67 18.86
N SER A 635 -61.36 0.33 18.80
CA SER A 635 -61.25 -0.80 19.75
C SER A 635 -61.15 -2.16 18.97
N SER A 636 -60.50 -3.18 19.58
CA SER A 636 -60.86 -4.64 19.63
C SER A 636 -60.61 -5.64 18.45
N PRO A 637 -60.59 -6.99 18.67
CA PRO A 637 -60.55 -7.80 19.93
C PRO A 637 -59.54 -9.01 19.97
N GLY A 638 -59.37 -9.61 21.17
CA GLY A 638 -58.77 -10.97 21.43
C GLY A 638 -59.73 -12.14 21.11
N PRO A 639 -59.60 -13.40 21.61
CA PRO A 639 -59.07 -13.88 22.93
C PRO A 639 -58.12 -15.12 22.82
N GLY A 640 -57.57 -15.81 23.84
CA GLY A 640 -57.64 -15.74 25.30
C GLY A 640 -56.96 -16.95 25.99
N SER A 641 -57.02 -16.94 27.33
CA SER A 641 -56.73 -18.00 28.35
C SER A 641 -55.25 -18.42 28.54
N GLY A 642 -54.71 -18.64 29.75
CA GLY A 642 -55.23 -18.50 31.12
C GLY A 642 -54.30 -19.20 32.14
N GLY A 643 -54.19 -18.64 33.35
CA GLY A 643 -53.65 -19.27 34.59
C GLY A 643 -52.13 -19.45 34.64
N GLY A 644 -51.41 -19.35 35.75
CA GLY A 644 -51.72 -19.23 37.17
C GLY A 644 -50.37 -19.09 37.92
N ARG A 645 -50.43 -18.48 39.11
CA ARG A 645 -49.29 -18.01 39.93
C ARG A 645 -48.77 -19.11 40.90
N PRO A 646 -47.75 -18.86 41.76
CA PRO A 646 -46.57 -19.70 41.94
C PRO A 646 -46.50 -20.42 43.31
N ASN A 647 -45.45 -21.21 43.52
CA ASN A 647 -44.76 -21.60 44.78
C ASN A 647 -43.64 -22.59 44.35
N GLY A 648 -42.47 -22.76 44.96
CA GLY A 648 -41.85 -22.34 46.21
C GLY A 648 -40.61 -23.25 46.40
N ASP A 649 -39.59 -22.74 47.11
CA ASP A 649 -38.50 -23.42 47.85
C ASP A 649 -37.83 -24.73 47.39
N GLY A 650 -36.51 -24.78 47.52
CA GLY A 650 -35.77 -26.05 47.49
C GLY A 650 -34.24 -25.94 47.45
N SER A 651 -33.64 -25.72 48.61
CA SER A 651 -32.22 -25.84 48.95
C SER A 651 -31.57 -27.21 48.66
N GLY A 652 -30.24 -27.25 48.45
CA GLY A 652 -29.41 -28.34 48.99
C GLY A 652 -28.19 -28.82 48.18
N HIS A 653 -26.99 -28.46 48.69
CA HIS A 653 -25.71 -29.22 48.80
C HIS A 653 -25.08 -29.93 47.56
N GLY A 654 -23.75 -29.94 47.34
CA GLY A 654 -22.64 -29.46 48.16
C GLY A 654 -21.25 -29.73 47.54
N ARG A 655 -20.22 -29.10 48.16
CA ARG A 655 -18.80 -29.50 48.40
C ARG A 655 -18.06 -30.27 47.29
N ASN A 656 -16.85 -29.89 46.83
CA ASN A 656 -15.56 -29.81 47.53
C ASN A 656 -14.44 -29.64 46.47
N GLY A 657 -13.30 -29.04 46.83
CA GLY A 657 -12.05 -29.22 46.08
C GLY A 657 -11.12 -27.99 46.03
N THR A 658 -10.22 -27.91 47.01
CA THR A 658 -9.12 -26.94 47.17
C THR A 658 -7.88 -27.25 46.31
N ASN A 659 -6.98 -26.26 46.21
CA ASN A 659 -5.59 -26.21 45.69
C ASN A 659 -5.46 -25.71 44.24
N GLY A 660 -4.56 -24.79 43.88
CA GLY A 660 -3.47 -24.15 44.62
C GLY A 660 -2.78 -23.06 43.77
N ASN A 661 -2.01 -22.23 44.47
CA ASN A 661 -1.11 -21.17 44.01
C ASN A 661 -0.28 -21.47 42.75
N GLY A 662 0.04 -20.42 41.98
CA GLY A 662 1.20 -20.47 41.06
C GLY A 662 1.32 -19.33 40.06
N SER A 663 1.50 -18.09 40.52
CA SER A 663 1.93 -16.96 39.68
C SER A 663 3.38 -17.12 39.24
N ARG A 664 3.68 -16.97 37.95
CA ARG A 664 5.00 -16.56 37.43
C ARG A 664 4.86 -15.82 36.09
N PRO A 665 5.49 -14.65 35.92
CA PRO A 665 5.63 -13.98 34.63
C PRO A 665 6.93 -14.42 33.95
N HIS A 666 6.94 -14.44 32.61
CA HIS A 666 8.17 -14.57 31.83
C HIS A 666 8.43 -13.30 31.02
N ALA A 667 9.70 -12.93 31.09
CA ALA A 667 10.42 -11.85 30.43
C ALA A 667 10.48 -11.99 28.91
#